data_AF-A0A973UEE6-F1
#
_entry.id   AF-A0A973UEE6-F1
#
_cell.length_a   1.000
_cell.length_b   1.000
_cell.length_c   1.000
_cell.angle_alpha   90.00
_cell.angle_beta   90.00
_cell.angle_gamma   90.00
#
_symmetry.space_group_name_H-M   'P 1'
#
loop_
_entity.id
_entity.type
_entity.pdbx_description
1 polymer ?
#
loop_
_entity_poly.entity_id
_entity_poly.type
_entity_poly.pdbx_seq_one_letter_code
_entity_poly.pdbx_strand_id
1 'polypeptide(L)'
;MTTSLITTAQAAETTPPPNAADGWATDTTDGKAVKLKPSAIPAKDRKQILGGDYQKSDDRIVTISGDGTGLHVLTGKAKDGYALKTAATLYEEGFASDTWIGNHCVTESGKYAAVAYAPRMFTNKPELMVRGAFTAMVNLDSGKVTKLPHSASLAYFSPGCGHGDDAVFTQLTHDEDTEQKTRLITVDAATGKTAEPAVFPGQVTSAIPTKDGMVAAHGNKLVRIKGGKETELAHTRTVPFQITADADGGVTFIDRELDKKADDTPKSWAKRIKGTAKPVILAEGDLDAWDLASSAKGNVFITGKAKTKRALPDAVANPGGLTKGALVSSHGLSAATTQWSDGKTTLINPEDADQARSTRVTLKSLATEKKATLDVTPSAGHDGGVSPSLPGARPQGGSSDEIDSDGMSTQMTRTQAITAFTDPKPGSAGDPTEKADERTCSVQRNDVKLQAFQPTPRQVEWAVDQAVVGELRLTRPANWKDTGIGAYTPQSMFQPIVLAGDPNGTLDNEDPDVTDKWHIPSQVMLGITAQESNMWQATRFAVPGVTANSLVGNYYGVDYAASGQQNDPWSINWFDADCGYGITQATDGMRLPNKGQDTLSTLKQQAVAVDYTVNIAAGAQILSHKWNETFKAGLTLNNRHPQYIENWYFALWAYNSGFHATADSAGHKGVGWTNNPANPLWKANRPMFLEGAGGGDDYSHAAHPQDWPYQEKVIGWSARPISALFAPGDFKPGYLSAWWNTNGARSNAQPPVDLFCDSTNHCDPSKIGDNDSNDPGQGACTLDSGNSDTNPHWLHCWWDHAAPTWKDCQTLAECGNAVHRFDTSYPEQPDGKAYPPRCSSGLPEGTLVVDNLPKGVTPTGSTARGCGPVESDGTFGFSFGSSSSTMERPDDSTLTMTTYPSKIDTHQIGAGYGDHFWFAHTRQPETHPSLSGRMKVTGKWTLGQSAIGWARVLVHVPDHGAHTRQAVYTVGGSNSTSPNRAIQQRVQKNSWVNLGVFNFTGTPSVSLNNFTKDGDGSEDVAWDAVAFQKLPRKPADQVVALGDSFSSGEGASEGNTNYSPESNYRSSTSDSVRDACHRSNKAWSRQATLPGMTKSIGELADGNSTGLDYKMVACSGARSYNIDQYGQYGELSQIQAGYLDQNTTMVTMSIGGNDARFTPIIQKCILAGDRNCADSIFDQENFDDTKVAGDEQFFGKPFKEAVPGLITSVVRRDILATIEKVRQKAPNARILLMGYPVLVSGDGSCLKLNVGLPYGLSPAT
;
A
#
# COMPACT_ATOMS: atom_id res chain seq x y z
N MET A 1 -53.84 -24.74 -21.01
CA MET A 1 -52.88 -25.12 -22.06
C MET A 1 -52.04 -23.91 -22.40
N THR A 2 -50.79 -24.13 -22.83
CA THR A 2 -49.94 -23.18 -23.59
C THR A 2 -49.92 -21.70 -23.19
N THR A 3 -48.88 -21.36 -22.44
CA THR A 3 -48.20 -20.05 -22.47
C THR A 3 -47.83 -19.59 -23.88
N SER A 4 -47.60 -18.28 -24.04
CA SER A 4 -46.74 -17.70 -25.07
C SER A 4 -46.17 -16.37 -24.56
N LEU A 5 -44.98 -16.00 -25.03
CA LEU A 5 -44.22 -14.85 -24.50
C LEU A 5 -44.70 -13.52 -25.09
N ILE A 6 -44.56 -12.45 -24.31
CA ILE A 6 -44.34 -11.10 -24.86
C ILE A 6 -43.00 -10.63 -24.30
N THR A 7 -42.01 -10.45 -25.18
CA THR A 7 -40.72 -9.87 -24.85
C THR A 7 -40.84 -8.35 -24.72
N THR A 8 -40.53 -7.80 -23.55
CA THR A 8 -40.37 -6.35 -23.37
C THR A 8 -39.16 -5.88 -24.17
N ALA A 9 -39.35 -4.89 -25.04
CA ALA A 9 -38.25 -4.31 -25.81
C ALA A 9 -37.29 -3.54 -24.90
N GLN A 10 -35.98 -3.71 -25.10
CA GLN A 10 -35.00 -2.74 -24.63
C GLN A 10 -35.21 -1.43 -25.41
N ALA A 11 -35.25 -0.30 -24.71
CA ALA A 11 -35.06 0.99 -25.34
C ALA A 11 -33.65 1.05 -25.96
N ALA A 12 -33.51 1.68 -27.12
CA ALA A 12 -32.21 1.82 -27.76
C ALA A 12 -31.36 2.86 -27.02
N GLU A 13 -30.08 2.56 -26.85
CA GLU A 13 -29.10 3.48 -26.23
C GLU A 13 -29.01 4.78 -27.02
N THR A 14 -28.95 5.92 -26.33
CA THR A 14 -28.55 7.21 -26.91
C THR A 14 -27.13 7.06 -27.45
N THR A 15 -27.02 6.88 -28.76
CA THR A 15 -25.76 6.44 -29.37
C THR A 15 -24.77 7.60 -29.36
N PRO A 16 -23.61 7.52 -28.66
CA PRO A 16 -22.58 8.53 -28.78
C PRO A 16 -22.05 8.57 -30.23
N PRO A 17 -21.36 9.65 -30.64
CA PRO A 17 -20.81 9.74 -31.99
C PRO A 17 -20.00 8.48 -32.33
N PRO A 18 -20.16 7.90 -33.55
CA PRO A 18 -19.24 6.89 -34.02
C PRO A 18 -17.81 7.37 -33.82
N ASN A 19 -16.98 6.49 -33.26
CA ASN A 19 -15.58 6.73 -32.94
C ASN A 19 -15.30 7.58 -31.67
N ALA A 20 -16.32 7.96 -30.88
CA ALA A 20 -16.11 8.64 -29.58
C ALA A 20 -15.30 7.81 -28.56
N ALA A 21 -15.21 6.49 -28.77
CA ALA A 21 -14.38 5.57 -27.99
C ALA A 21 -13.24 4.91 -28.80
N ASP A 22 -12.95 5.34 -30.04
CA ASP A 22 -11.93 4.67 -30.88
C ASP A 22 -10.49 4.88 -30.35
N GLY A 23 -10.27 5.92 -29.55
CA GLY A 23 -9.03 6.07 -28.77
C GLY A 23 -8.83 4.98 -27.71
N TRP A 24 -9.90 4.25 -27.35
CA TRP A 24 -9.89 3.18 -26.34
C TRP A 24 -9.61 1.80 -26.96
N ALA A 25 -8.96 1.78 -28.12
CA ALA A 25 -8.21 0.64 -28.65
C ALA A 25 -6.99 0.32 -27.74
N THR A 26 -7.27 0.03 -26.47
CA THR A 26 -6.39 -0.80 -25.66
C THR A 26 -6.17 -2.11 -26.41
N ASP A 27 -4.91 -2.54 -26.47
CA ASP A 27 -4.58 -3.89 -26.92
C ASP A 27 -5.21 -4.85 -25.90
N THR A 28 -6.42 -5.33 -26.20
CA THR A 28 -7.21 -6.21 -25.31
C THR A 28 -6.63 -7.61 -25.36
N THR A 29 -5.42 -7.75 -24.84
CA THR A 29 -4.83 -9.05 -24.54
C THR A 29 -5.73 -9.73 -23.51
N ASP A 30 -6.51 -10.72 -23.96
CA ASP A 30 -7.25 -11.65 -23.10
C ASP A 30 -6.40 -12.08 -21.90
N GLY A 31 -7.04 -12.44 -20.79
CA GLY A 31 -6.46 -12.81 -19.48
C GLY A 31 -5.37 -13.89 -19.46
N LYS A 32 -4.27 -13.60 -20.14
CA LYS A 32 -2.98 -14.28 -20.15
C LYS A 32 -2.18 -13.67 -19.02
N ALA A 33 -1.69 -14.50 -18.10
CA ALA A 33 -0.86 -14.02 -16.99
C ALA A 33 0.26 -13.12 -17.51
N VAL A 34 0.44 -11.95 -16.87
CA VAL A 34 1.42 -10.93 -17.27
C VAL A 34 2.81 -11.55 -17.29
N LYS A 35 3.32 -11.83 -18.48
CA LYS A 35 4.59 -12.54 -18.63
C LYS A 35 5.76 -11.59 -18.32
N LEU A 36 6.17 -11.61 -17.05
CA LEU A 36 7.29 -10.85 -16.51
C LEU A 36 8.53 -10.96 -17.41
N LYS A 37 9.19 -9.81 -17.61
CA LYS A 37 10.49 -9.73 -18.29
C LYS A 37 11.61 -10.19 -17.33
N PRO A 38 12.82 -10.49 -17.84
CA PRO A 38 13.97 -10.78 -16.98
C PRO A 38 14.28 -9.59 -16.05
N SER A 39 14.66 -9.85 -14.81
CA SER A 39 15.07 -8.82 -13.84
C SER A 39 16.46 -8.22 -14.09
N ALA A 40 17.20 -8.76 -15.08
CA ALA A 40 18.51 -8.29 -15.51
C ALA A 40 18.67 -8.51 -17.02
N ILE A 41 19.49 -7.69 -17.69
CA ILE A 41 19.89 -7.95 -19.08
C ILE A 41 20.65 -9.30 -19.12
N PRO A 42 20.22 -10.28 -19.94
CA PRO A 42 20.85 -11.60 -19.97
C PRO A 42 22.34 -11.51 -20.36
N ALA A 43 23.18 -12.32 -19.73
CA ALA A 43 24.65 -12.20 -19.84
C ALA A 43 25.17 -12.16 -21.29
N LYS A 44 24.58 -12.97 -22.18
CA LYS A 44 24.86 -12.99 -23.63
C LYS A 44 24.59 -11.66 -24.35
N ASP A 45 23.59 -10.91 -23.90
CA ASP A 45 23.08 -9.70 -24.55
C ASP A 45 23.72 -8.42 -23.96
N ARG A 46 24.28 -8.49 -22.74
CA ARG A 46 24.91 -7.35 -22.03
C ARG A 46 25.93 -6.62 -22.89
N LYS A 47 26.88 -7.32 -23.51
CA LYS A 47 27.90 -6.69 -24.38
C LYS A 47 27.30 -5.98 -25.61
N GLN A 48 26.16 -6.47 -26.11
CA GLN A 48 25.49 -5.92 -27.29
C GLN A 48 24.66 -4.66 -26.95
N ILE A 49 24.11 -4.58 -25.73
CA ILE A 49 23.21 -3.51 -25.27
C ILE A 49 23.96 -2.45 -24.44
N LEU A 50 24.94 -2.84 -23.62
CA LEU A 50 25.69 -1.95 -22.71
C LEU A 50 27.08 -1.57 -23.23
N GLY A 51 27.51 -2.12 -24.38
CA GLY A 51 28.83 -1.89 -24.97
C GLY A 51 29.92 -2.83 -24.42
N GLY A 52 31.15 -2.60 -24.85
CA GLY A 52 32.29 -3.50 -24.60
C GLY A 52 32.73 -3.58 -23.13
N ASP A 53 32.76 -2.43 -22.45
CA ASP A 53 33.40 -2.26 -21.14
C ASP A 53 32.43 -2.29 -19.95
N TYR A 54 31.17 -2.69 -20.15
CA TYR A 54 30.11 -2.68 -19.13
C TYR A 54 30.54 -3.33 -17.80
N GLN A 55 31.37 -4.37 -17.85
CA GLN A 55 31.91 -5.12 -16.71
C GLN A 55 32.75 -4.26 -15.74
N LYS A 56 33.35 -3.17 -16.23
CA LYS A 56 34.16 -2.23 -15.46
C LYS A 56 33.35 -1.03 -14.93
N SER A 57 32.05 -0.98 -15.22
CA SER A 57 31.23 0.19 -14.93
C SER A 57 30.58 0.11 -13.55
N ASP A 58 30.81 1.14 -12.74
CA ASP A 58 30.11 1.38 -11.46
C ASP A 58 28.82 2.19 -11.62
N ASP A 59 28.42 2.47 -12.87
CA ASP A 59 27.13 3.09 -13.19
C ASP A 59 25.94 2.28 -12.63
N ARG A 60 24.99 3.00 -12.05
CA ARG A 60 23.88 2.47 -11.27
C ARG A 60 22.60 3.20 -11.68
N ILE A 61 21.54 2.47 -12.02
CA ILE A 61 20.20 3.06 -12.13
C ILE A 61 19.52 3.04 -10.76
N VAL A 62 18.75 4.09 -10.47
CA VAL A 62 17.92 4.22 -9.27
C VAL A 62 16.57 4.78 -9.68
N THR A 63 15.50 4.14 -9.25
CA THR A 63 14.11 4.57 -9.49
C THR A 63 13.25 4.21 -8.28
N ILE A 64 12.08 4.81 -8.20
CA ILE A 64 11.05 4.44 -7.22
C ILE A 64 9.85 3.78 -7.91
N SER A 65 9.06 3.04 -7.15
CA SER A 65 7.74 2.52 -7.52
C SER A 65 6.89 2.43 -6.26
N GLY A 66 5.70 3.01 -6.27
CA GLY A 66 4.76 2.93 -5.13
C GLY A 66 3.74 1.83 -5.31
N ASP A 67 3.23 1.29 -4.20
CA ASP A 67 1.94 0.60 -4.11
C ASP A 67 1.42 0.66 -2.66
N GLY A 68 0.41 -0.14 -2.31
CA GLY A 68 -0.17 -0.16 -0.97
C GLY A 68 0.78 -0.67 0.13
N THR A 69 1.87 -1.37 -0.21
CA THR A 69 2.84 -1.91 0.75
C THR A 69 4.01 -0.95 1.05
N GLY A 70 4.27 0.03 0.18
CA GLY A 70 5.26 1.06 0.40
C GLY A 70 5.69 1.80 -0.87
N LEU A 71 6.60 2.76 -0.71
CA LEU A 71 7.40 3.32 -1.80
C LEU A 71 8.72 2.55 -1.88
N HIS A 72 8.86 1.75 -2.93
CA HIS A 72 10.03 0.89 -3.13
C HIS A 72 11.13 1.64 -3.87
N VAL A 73 12.28 1.81 -3.23
CA VAL A 73 13.50 2.32 -3.86
C VAL A 73 14.18 1.14 -4.55
N LEU A 74 14.29 1.20 -5.87
CA LEU A 74 14.81 0.12 -6.73
C LEU A 74 16.15 0.51 -7.33
N THR A 75 17.10 -0.43 -7.40
CA THR A 75 18.44 -0.16 -7.93
C THR A 75 19.04 -1.36 -8.68
N GLY A 76 19.92 -1.07 -9.66
CA GLY A 76 20.70 -2.07 -10.38
C GLY A 76 21.98 -1.47 -10.98
N LYS A 77 23.03 -2.27 -11.16
CA LYS A 77 24.36 -1.83 -11.63
C LYS A 77 24.68 -2.32 -13.05
N ALA A 78 25.33 -1.49 -13.85
CA ALA A 78 25.62 -1.75 -15.27
C ALA A 78 26.43 -3.04 -15.49
N LYS A 79 27.49 -3.28 -14.70
CA LYS A 79 28.31 -4.51 -14.75
C LYS A 79 27.48 -5.80 -14.52
N ASP A 80 26.46 -5.70 -13.69
CA ASP A 80 25.53 -6.79 -13.37
C ASP A 80 24.38 -6.89 -14.37
N GLY A 81 24.43 -6.14 -15.48
CA GLY A 81 23.39 -6.09 -16.51
C GLY A 81 22.15 -5.28 -16.09
N TYR A 82 22.33 -4.33 -15.17
CA TYR A 82 21.26 -3.69 -14.40
C TYR A 82 20.30 -4.71 -13.78
N ALA A 83 20.84 -5.74 -13.11
CA ALA A 83 20.05 -6.60 -12.26
C ALA A 83 19.35 -5.76 -11.19
N LEU A 84 18.04 -5.60 -11.32
CA LEU A 84 17.24 -4.76 -10.44
C LEU A 84 16.88 -5.50 -9.15
N LYS A 85 17.00 -4.80 -8.03
CA LYS A 85 16.56 -5.24 -6.70
C LYS A 85 15.94 -4.07 -5.93
N THR A 86 15.17 -4.37 -4.89
CA THR A 86 14.91 -3.40 -3.82
C THR A 86 16.24 -3.00 -3.16
N ALA A 87 16.42 -1.69 -2.97
CA ALA A 87 17.34 -1.12 -2.00
C ALA A 87 16.63 -0.97 -0.65
N ALA A 88 15.44 -0.37 -0.64
CA ALA A 88 14.60 -0.24 0.55
C ALA A 88 13.10 -0.16 0.17
N THR A 89 12.23 -0.51 1.11
CA THR A 89 10.78 -0.22 1.05
C THR A 89 10.49 0.84 2.11
N LEU A 90 9.93 1.98 1.71
CA LEU A 90 9.66 3.13 2.57
C LEU A 90 8.15 3.29 2.77
N TYR A 91 7.71 3.13 4.01
CA TYR A 91 6.34 3.31 4.46
C TYR A 91 6.37 3.86 5.89
N GLU A 92 5.25 4.38 6.37
CA GLU A 92 5.03 4.65 7.80
C GLU A 92 3.83 3.86 8.30
N GLU A 93 3.90 3.48 9.56
CA GLU A 93 2.85 2.70 10.21
C GLU A 93 1.67 3.59 10.64
N GLY A 94 0.50 2.97 10.89
CA GLY A 94 -0.76 3.69 11.11
C GLY A 94 -1.46 4.20 9.84
N PHE A 95 -0.77 4.33 8.71
CA PHE A 95 -1.35 4.78 7.44
C PHE A 95 -1.86 3.64 6.55
N ALA A 96 -3.17 3.50 6.45
CA ALA A 96 -3.79 2.72 5.37
C ALA A 96 -3.85 3.56 4.09
N SER A 97 -3.11 3.15 3.04
CA SER A 97 -3.13 3.81 1.73
C SER A 97 -3.39 2.85 0.58
N ASP A 98 -3.91 3.38 -0.54
CA ASP A 98 -4.01 2.67 -1.82
C ASP A 98 -2.68 2.62 -2.56
N THR A 99 -1.90 3.71 -2.49
CA THR A 99 -0.52 3.75 -2.95
C THR A 99 0.29 4.76 -2.15
N TRP A 100 1.51 4.39 -1.80
CA TRP A 100 2.54 5.35 -1.45
C TRP A 100 3.04 6.06 -2.72
N ILE A 101 3.45 7.31 -2.59
CA ILE A 101 4.02 8.16 -3.63
C ILE A 101 5.26 8.85 -3.09
N GLY A 102 6.07 9.45 -3.98
CA GLY A 102 7.19 10.29 -3.56
C GLY A 102 8.11 10.70 -4.70
N ASN A 103 9.22 11.35 -4.32
CA ASN A 103 10.28 11.82 -5.20
C ASN A 103 11.64 11.40 -4.62
N HIS A 104 12.65 11.19 -5.46
CA HIS A 104 14.00 10.85 -5.03
C HIS A 104 15.09 11.58 -5.81
N CYS A 105 16.25 11.78 -5.18
CA CYS A 105 17.48 12.21 -5.85
C CYS A 105 18.67 11.36 -5.38
N VAL A 106 19.75 11.31 -6.19
CA VAL A 106 20.94 10.48 -5.92
C VAL A 106 22.17 11.39 -5.78
N THR A 107 22.96 11.18 -4.73
CA THR A 107 24.13 12.02 -4.41
C THR A 107 25.33 11.73 -5.32
N GLU A 108 26.32 12.63 -5.38
CA GLU A 108 27.43 12.58 -6.34
C GLU A 108 28.27 11.29 -6.26
N SER A 109 28.35 10.63 -5.09
CA SER A 109 29.03 9.32 -4.98
C SER A 109 28.29 8.18 -5.69
N GLY A 110 26.98 8.32 -5.94
CA GLY A 110 26.11 7.25 -6.41
C GLY A 110 25.83 6.16 -5.37
N LYS A 111 26.08 6.43 -4.08
CA LYS A 111 25.87 5.49 -2.95
C LYS A 111 24.59 5.74 -2.16
N TYR A 112 24.07 6.96 -2.18
CA TYR A 112 22.92 7.36 -1.37
C TYR A 112 21.80 7.91 -2.27
N ALA A 113 20.56 7.61 -1.89
CA ALA A 113 19.39 8.33 -2.37
C ALA A 113 18.74 9.09 -1.22
N ALA A 114 18.39 10.35 -1.44
CA ALA A 114 17.45 11.08 -0.61
C ALA A 114 16.05 10.83 -1.16
N VAL A 115 15.06 10.62 -0.29
CA VAL A 115 13.67 10.34 -0.69
C VAL A 115 12.70 11.12 0.20
N ALA A 116 11.70 11.74 -0.43
CA ALA A 116 10.52 12.30 0.24
C ALA A 116 9.27 11.51 -0.23
N TYR A 117 8.44 11.03 0.70
CA TYR A 117 7.35 10.09 0.39
C TYR A 117 6.13 10.24 1.32
N ALA A 118 4.95 9.83 0.86
CA ALA A 118 3.70 9.90 1.62
C ALA A 118 2.61 8.95 1.05
N PRO A 119 1.51 8.71 1.79
CA PRO A 119 0.26 8.21 1.24
C PRO A 119 -0.30 9.15 0.16
N ARG A 120 -0.83 8.64 -0.97
CA ARG A 120 -1.34 9.46 -2.10
C ARG A 120 -2.34 10.56 -1.68
N MET A 121 -3.19 10.26 -0.70
CA MET A 121 -4.20 11.17 -0.15
C MET A 121 -3.63 12.47 0.44
N PHE A 122 -2.32 12.53 0.75
CA PHE A 122 -1.68 13.76 1.21
C PHE A 122 -1.69 14.86 0.13
N THR A 123 -1.77 14.48 -1.15
CA THR A 123 -1.90 15.43 -2.28
C THR A 123 -3.30 16.06 -2.40
N ASN A 124 -4.21 15.74 -1.47
CA ASN A 124 -5.54 16.35 -1.33
C ASN A 124 -5.61 17.30 -0.13
N LYS A 125 -4.49 17.65 0.52
CA LYS A 125 -4.47 18.66 1.58
C LYS A 125 -3.31 19.64 1.40
N PRO A 126 -3.55 20.96 1.34
CA PRO A 126 -2.51 21.98 1.19
C PRO A 126 -1.34 21.78 2.17
N GLU A 127 -1.64 21.65 3.46
CA GLU A 127 -0.66 21.35 4.51
C GLU A 127 0.20 20.12 4.19
N LEU A 128 -0.43 18.97 3.95
CA LEU A 128 0.28 17.70 3.79
C LEU A 128 1.08 17.66 2.48
N MET A 129 0.66 18.43 1.47
CA MET A 129 1.41 18.66 0.23
C MET A 129 2.68 19.51 0.46
N VAL A 130 2.60 20.58 1.28
CA VAL A 130 3.74 21.51 1.50
C VAL A 130 4.70 21.08 2.60
N ARG A 131 4.26 20.31 3.61
CA ARG A 131 5.08 19.88 4.76
C ARG A 131 4.83 18.47 5.28
N GLY A 132 4.00 17.65 4.64
CA GLY A 132 3.62 16.32 5.11
C GLY A 132 4.46 15.13 4.61
N ALA A 133 5.41 15.33 3.70
CA ALA A 133 6.21 14.20 3.19
C ALA A 133 7.19 13.68 4.26
N PHE A 134 7.17 12.38 4.54
CA PHE A 134 8.21 11.70 5.32
C PHE A 134 9.51 11.71 4.54
N THR A 135 10.66 11.79 5.22
CA THR A 135 11.96 11.87 4.56
C THR A 135 12.98 10.85 5.07
N ALA A 136 13.76 10.30 4.15
CA ALA A 136 14.75 9.27 4.45
C ALA A 136 15.98 9.35 3.55
N MET A 137 17.12 8.92 4.09
CA MET A 137 18.34 8.63 3.34
C MET A 137 18.52 7.12 3.21
N VAL A 138 18.63 6.61 1.99
CA VAL A 138 18.78 5.18 1.68
C VAL A 138 20.18 4.89 1.16
N ASN A 139 20.90 3.99 1.82
CA ASN A 139 22.18 3.47 1.30
C ASN A 139 21.90 2.45 0.19
N LEU A 140 22.21 2.81 -1.06
CA LEU A 140 21.91 2.03 -2.26
C LEU A 140 22.78 0.77 -2.42
N ASP A 141 23.82 0.61 -1.61
CA ASP A 141 24.64 -0.62 -1.58
C ASP A 141 24.14 -1.61 -0.52
N SER A 142 23.97 -1.16 0.72
CA SER A 142 23.59 -2.01 1.86
C SER A 142 22.09 -2.06 2.16
N GLY A 143 21.26 -1.29 1.47
CA GLY A 143 19.81 -1.15 1.70
C GLY A 143 19.44 -0.24 2.87
N LYS A 144 20.29 -0.16 3.90
CA LYS A 144 20.06 0.60 5.14
C LYS A 144 19.35 1.95 4.93
N VAL A 145 18.12 2.01 5.43
CA VAL A 145 17.33 3.24 5.60
C VAL A 145 17.82 4.01 6.82
N THR A 146 17.84 5.35 6.71
CA THR A 146 17.95 6.27 7.84
C THR A 146 16.81 7.28 7.69
N LYS A 147 15.69 7.06 8.41
CA LYS A 147 14.60 8.03 8.55
C LYS A 147 15.17 9.32 9.15
N LEU A 148 14.70 10.47 8.70
CA LEU A 148 15.17 11.77 9.16
C LEU A 148 14.18 12.40 10.16
N PRO A 149 14.65 13.27 11.08
CA PRO A 149 13.81 13.96 12.05
C PRO A 149 13.06 15.17 11.43
N HIS A 150 12.80 15.15 10.12
CA HIS A 150 12.14 16.24 9.40
C HIS A 150 11.27 15.69 8.26
N SER A 151 10.33 16.52 7.84
CA SER A 151 9.42 16.30 6.73
C SER A 151 9.81 17.20 5.56
N ALA A 152 9.14 17.07 4.43
CA ALA A 152 9.31 17.93 3.27
C ALA A 152 7.98 18.24 2.59
N SER A 153 8.03 19.15 1.62
CA SER A 153 7.02 19.22 0.56
C SER A 153 7.10 17.97 -0.32
N LEU A 154 5.96 17.49 -0.79
CA LEU A 154 5.87 16.50 -1.87
C LEU A 154 6.20 17.09 -3.26
N ALA A 155 6.57 18.37 -3.32
CA ALA A 155 6.92 19.09 -4.55
C ALA A 155 7.95 18.34 -5.40
N TYR A 156 7.76 18.30 -6.73
CA TYR A 156 8.57 17.57 -7.71
C TYR A 156 10.10 17.82 -7.66
N PHE A 157 10.52 18.89 -7.00
CA PHE A 157 11.91 19.32 -6.86
C PHE A 157 12.56 18.97 -5.50
N SER A 158 11.80 18.38 -4.57
CA SER A 158 12.24 18.02 -3.22
C SER A 158 12.25 16.49 -3.08
N PRO A 159 13.38 15.85 -2.70
CA PRO A 159 14.68 16.44 -2.39
C PRO A 159 15.54 16.81 -3.62
N GLY A 160 16.44 17.77 -3.44
CA GLY A 160 17.46 18.15 -4.41
C GLY A 160 18.85 17.60 -4.08
N CYS A 161 19.53 17.06 -5.10
CA CYS A 161 20.91 16.55 -5.04
C CYS A 161 21.77 17.25 -6.11
N GLY A 162 23.10 17.23 -5.92
CA GLY A 162 24.04 17.93 -6.79
C GLY A 162 25.48 17.45 -6.55
N HIS A 163 26.42 18.38 -6.36
CA HIS A 163 27.79 18.01 -5.98
C HIS A 163 27.87 17.62 -4.50
N GLY A 164 28.75 16.66 -4.18
CA GLY A 164 28.93 16.11 -2.83
C GLY A 164 27.98 14.97 -2.47
N ASP A 165 28.09 14.52 -1.22
CA ASP A 165 27.17 13.57 -0.58
C ASP A 165 26.18 14.28 0.37
N ASP A 166 25.88 15.54 0.09
CA ASP A 166 24.80 16.30 0.74
C ASP A 166 23.51 16.19 -0.09
N ALA A 167 22.36 16.27 0.57
CA ALA A 167 21.05 16.46 -0.04
C ALA A 167 20.32 17.64 0.61
N VAL A 168 19.38 18.26 -0.11
CA VAL A 168 18.54 19.36 0.40
C VAL A 168 17.07 18.94 0.33
N PHE A 169 16.39 19.03 1.47
CA PHE A 169 14.93 18.93 1.54
C PHE A 169 14.33 20.33 1.68
N THR A 170 13.22 20.58 0.97
CA THR A 170 12.44 21.81 1.09
C THR A 170 11.18 21.55 1.92
N GLN A 171 10.89 22.40 2.89
CA GLN A 171 9.56 22.57 3.48
C GLN A 171 9.04 23.95 3.07
N LEU A 172 7.80 23.99 2.58
CA LEU A 172 7.05 25.20 2.25
C LEU A 172 5.90 25.38 3.25
N THR A 173 5.32 26.57 3.25
CA THR A 173 4.08 26.94 3.97
C THR A 173 2.85 26.90 3.04
N HIS A 174 1.65 26.86 3.61
CA HIS A 174 0.37 26.94 2.89
C HIS A 174 -0.44 28.17 3.31
N ASP A 175 -1.57 28.44 2.64
CA ASP A 175 -2.36 29.68 2.80
C ASP A 175 -2.86 29.99 4.22
N GLU A 176 -2.97 28.99 5.10
CA GLU A 176 -3.42 29.17 6.49
C GLU A 176 -2.27 29.40 7.48
N ASP A 177 -1.02 29.22 7.06
CA ASP A 177 0.14 29.51 7.90
C ASP A 177 0.24 31.01 8.19
N THR A 178 0.53 31.34 9.45
CA THR A 178 0.66 32.75 9.88
C THR A 178 1.78 33.47 9.14
N GLU A 179 2.88 32.79 8.79
CA GLU A 179 4.02 33.36 8.07
C GLU A 179 4.35 32.53 6.82
N GLN A 180 4.42 33.18 5.65
CA GLN A 180 4.84 32.48 4.43
C GLN A 180 6.37 32.33 4.36
N LYS A 181 6.92 31.11 4.48
CA LYS A 181 8.37 30.86 4.59
C LYS A 181 8.79 29.53 3.96
N THR A 182 10.03 29.48 3.47
CA THR A 182 10.71 28.23 3.11
C THR A 182 11.73 27.85 4.17
N ARG A 183 11.80 26.57 4.52
CA ARG A 183 12.93 26.00 5.25
C ARG A 183 13.69 25.04 4.34
N LEU A 184 14.98 25.32 4.12
CA LEU A 184 15.88 24.48 3.35
C LEU A 184 16.79 23.70 4.30
N ILE A 185 16.58 22.38 4.35
CA ILE A 185 17.23 21.47 5.30
C ILE A 185 18.33 20.71 4.54
N THR A 186 19.58 21.04 4.82
CA THR A 186 20.73 20.31 4.26
C THR A 186 21.03 19.07 5.12
N VAL A 187 21.31 17.93 4.48
CA VAL A 187 21.50 16.63 5.13
C VAL A 187 22.76 15.94 4.60
N ASP A 188 23.67 15.57 5.50
CA ASP A 188 24.80 14.69 5.19
C ASP A 188 24.26 13.27 4.96
N ALA A 189 24.36 12.76 3.73
CA ALA A 189 23.73 11.50 3.33
C ALA A 189 24.38 10.26 3.98
N ALA A 190 25.65 10.38 4.37
CA ALA A 190 26.42 9.27 4.94
C ALA A 190 26.08 9.00 6.42
N THR A 191 25.67 10.04 7.14
CA THR A 191 25.37 10.01 8.58
C THR A 191 23.91 10.28 8.92
N GLY A 192 23.12 10.82 7.99
CA GLY A 192 21.74 11.26 8.21
C GLY A 192 21.62 12.51 9.08
N LYS A 193 22.72 13.26 9.28
CA LYS A 193 22.73 14.47 10.10
C LYS A 193 22.19 15.65 9.32
N THR A 194 21.25 16.35 9.93
CA THR A 194 20.69 17.59 9.39
C THR A 194 21.49 18.78 9.91
N ALA A 195 21.64 19.80 9.05
CA ALA A 195 22.07 21.13 9.46
C ALA A 195 20.88 21.94 10.01
N GLU A 196 21.16 23.01 10.74
CA GLU A 196 20.14 24.00 11.12
C GLU A 196 19.39 24.48 9.85
N PRO A 197 18.05 24.42 9.80
CA PRO A 197 17.28 24.80 8.62
C PRO A 197 17.55 26.24 8.20
N ALA A 198 17.97 26.45 6.96
CA ALA A 198 18.12 27.79 6.42
C ALA A 198 16.71 28.33 6.06
N VAL A 199 16.24 29.28 6.87
CA VAL A 199 14.92 29.91 6.71
C VAL A 199 15.00 31.05 5.71
N PHE A 200 14.16 31.02 4.70
CA PHE A 200 13.99 32.10 3.72
C PHE A 200 12.55 32.61 3.76
N PRO A 201 12.34 33.92 3.53
CA PRO A 201 11.00 34.44 3.30
C PRO A 201 10.43 33.83 2.01
N GLY A 202 9.15 33.41 2.03
CA GLY A 202 8.39 32.98 0.86
C GLY A 202 8.92 31.70 0.21
N GLN A 203 8.56 31.46 -1.07
CA GLN A 203 8.85 30.19 -1.76
C GLN A 203 10.23 30.17 -2.43
N VAL A 204 11.11 29.30 -1.94
CA VAL A 204 12.41 28.98 -2.54
C VAL A 204 12.40 27.52 -2.99
N THR A 205 12.57 27.27 -4.29
CA THR A 205 12.30 25.98 -4.95
C THR A 205 13.54 25.46 -5.70
N SER A 206 13.51 24.19 -6.11
CA SER A 206 14.61 23.55 -6.87
C SER A 206 16.00 23.74 -6.24
N ALA A 207 16.08 23.64 -4.91
CA ALA A 207 17.31 23.87 -4.15
C ALA A 207 18.26 22.66 -4.21
N ILE A 208 19.48 22.87 -4.70
CA ILE A 208 20.49 21.83 -4.91
C ILE A 208 21.87 22.21 -4.34
N PRO A 209 22.67 21.25 -3.84
CA PRO A 209 24.03 21.52 -3.38
C PRO A 209 25.03 21.69 -4.53
N THR A 210 25.90 22.68 -4.43
CA THR A 210 27.03 22.90 -5.36
C THR A 210 28.32 23.18 -4.59
N LYS A 211 29.47 23.07 -5.27
CA LYS A 211 30.81 23.29 -4.68
C LYS A 211 30.99 24.67 -4.03
N ASP A 212 30.22 25.67 -4.46
CA ASP A 212 30.28 27.04 -3.92
C ASP A 212 29.25 27.32 -2.82
N GLY A 213 28.31 26.41 -2.56
CA GLY A 213 27.11 26.61 -1.74
C GLY A 213 25.87 26.03 -2.42
N MET A 214 24.71 26.16 -1.80
CA MET A 214 23.44 25.75 -2.40
C MET A 214 23.05 26.70 -3.53
N VAL A 215 22.35 26.21 -4.56
CA VAL A 215 21.74 27.03 -5.63
C VAL A 215 20.26 26.67 -5.74
N ALA A 216 19.39 27.67 -5.86
CA ALA A 216 17.93 27.50 -5.86
C ALA A 216 17.25 28.55 -6.75
N ALA A 217 15.96 28.39 -7.00
CA ALA A 217 15.07 29.42 -7.49
C ALA A 217 14.44 30.16 -6.31
N HIS A 218 14.73 31.44 -6.14
CA HIS A 218 13.98 32.33 -5.26
C HIS A 218 13.11 33.20 -6.17
N GLY A 219 11.88 32.74 -6.38
CA GLY A 219 11.07 33.25 -7.49
C GLY A 219 11.80 33.15 -8.83
N ASN A 220 11.67 34.17 -9.68
CA ASN A 220 12.39 34.28 -10.97
C ASN A 220 13.92 34.45 -10.91
N LYS A 221 14.54 34.46 -9.72
CA LYS A 221 16.00 34.55 -9.59
C LYS A 221 16.60 33.17 -9.37
N LEU A 222 17.62 32.85 -10.17
CA LEU A 222 18.56 31.79 -9.82
C LEU A 222 19.56 32.36 -8.79
N VAL A 223 19.50 31.87 -7.56
CA VAL A 223 20.27 32.41 -6.43
C VAL A 223 21.23 31.37 -5.83
N ARG A 224 22.36 31.84 -5.29
CA ARG A 224 23.28 31.04 -4.49
C ARG A 224 23.10 31.37 -3.01
N ILE A 225 22.96 30.34 -2.19
CA ILE A 225 22.79 30.42 -0.74
C ILE A 225 24.02 29.83 -0.05
N LYS A 226 24.61 30.59 0.88
CA LYS A 226 25.80 30.17 1.66
C LYS A 226 25.77 30.76 3.06
N GLY A 227 25.62 29.90 4.08
CA GLY A 227 25.58 30.32 5.49
C GLY A 227 24.42 31.28 5.78
N GLY A 228 23.22 30.97 5.29
CA GLY A 228 22.03 31.82 5.38
C GLY A 228 22.02 33.04 4.46
N LYS A 229 23.17 33.47 3.92
CA LYS A 229 23.23 34.59 2.98
C LYS A 229 22.93 34.16 1.54
N GLU A 230 22.06 34.91 0.89
CA GLU A 230 21.74 34.81 -0.53
C GLU A 230 22.64 35.70 -1.42
N THR A 231 22.77 35.34 -2.70
CA THR A 231 23.41 36.14 -3.76
C THR A 231 22.84 35.73 -5.12
N GLU A 232 22.24 36.66 -5.85
CA GLU A 232 21.74 36.42 -7.21
C GLU A 232 22.87 35.96 -8.15
N LEU A 233 22.60 34.93 -8.96
CA LEU A 233 23.45 34.50 -10.06
C LEU A 233 22.89 34.97 -11.41
N ALA A 234 21.57 34.91 -11.57
CA ALA A 234 20.84 35.42 -12.72
C ALA A 234 19.34 35.62 -12.45
N HIS A 235 18.83 36.80 -12.79
CA HIS A 235 17.48 37.04 -13.32
C HIS A 235 17.11 36.03 -14.44
N THR A 236 15.88 35.46 -14.43
CA THR A 236 15.33 34.59 -15.49
C THR A 236 13.92 35.04 -15.91
N ARG A 237 13.40 34.59 -17.07
CA ARG A 237 12.11 35.07 -17.61
C ARG A 237 10.91 34.69 -16.75
N THR A 238 10.97 33.58 -16.03
CA THR A 238 9.99 33.14 -15.03
C THR A 238 10.72 32.56 -13.81
N VAL A 239 10.00 31.99 -12.84
CA VAL A 239 10.60 31.05 -11.87
C VAL A 239 11.36 29.96 -12.64
N PRO A 240 12.68 29.78 -12.47
CA PRO A 240 13.44 28.75 -13.16
C PRO A 240 13.26 27.41 -12.44
N PHE A 241 13.06 26.34 -13.20
CA PHE A 241 12.71 25.03 -12.63
C PHE A 241 13.59 23.90 -13.18
N GLN A 242 13.56 22.74 -12.51
CA GLN A 242 14.49 21.62 -12.77
C GLN A 242 15.96 22.06 -12.80
N ILE A 243 16.36 22.79 -11.75
CA ILE A 243 17.74 23.23 -11.58
C ILE A 243 18.64 22.02 -11.31
N THR A 244 19.74 21.92 -12.05
CA THR A 244 20.71 20.83 -11.98
C THR A 244 22.15 21.36 -11.96
N ALA A 245 23.01 20.80 -11.11
CA ALA A 245 24.44 21.08 -11.13
C ALA A 245 25.11 20.19 -12.20
N ASP A 246 26.02 20.77 -12.98
CA ASP A 246 26.75 20.03 -14.01
C ASP A 246 28.22 19.76 -13.64
N ALA A 247 28.81 18.74 -14.26
CA ALA A 247 30.14 18.21 -13.91
C ALA A 247 31.25 19.27 -13.97
N ASP A 248 31.16 20.26 -14.87
CA ASP A 248 32.15 21.33 -14.98
C ASP A 248 32.04 22.36 -13.84
N GLY A 249 31.04 22.28 -12.97
CA GLY A 249 30.68 23.32 -11.99
C GLY A 249 29.87 24.47 -12.60
N GLY A 250 29.08 24.20 -13.63
CA GLY A 250 27.97 25.07 -14.02
C GLY A 250 26.65 24.65 -13.36
N VAL A 251 25.59 25.41 -13.63
CA VAL A 251 24.20 25.10 -13.26
C VAL A 251 23.34 25.23 -14.50
N THR A 252 22.55 24.21 -14.80
CA THR A 252 21.62 24.13 -15.94
C THR A 252 20.19 24.02 -15.43
N PHE A 253 19.27 24.80 -16.01
CA PHE A 253 17.88 24.96 -15.54
C PHE A 253 16.94 25.23 -16.73
N ILE A 254 15.63 25.05 -16.52
CA ILE A 254 14.60 25.47 -17.48
C ILE A 254 14.10 26.87 -17.13
N ASP A 255 13.98 27.71 -18.15
CA ASP A 255 13.32 29.01 -18.11
C ASP A 255 12.29 29.08 -19.26
N ARG A 256 11.17 29.79 -19.10
CA ARG A 256 10.04 29.69 -20.04
C ARG A 256 9.45 31.03 -20.47
N GLU A 257 8.47 30.94 -21.37
CA GLU A 257 7.51 32.01 -21.64
C GLU A 257 6.31 31.89 -20.69
N LEU A 258 5.55 32.99 -20.59
CA LEU A 258 4.31 33.01 -19.83
C LEU A 258 3.20 32.32 -20.64
N ASP A 259 2.45 31.47 -19.98
CA ASP A 259 1.39 30.64 -20.55
C ASP A 259 0.03 31.19 -20.14
N LYS A 260 -0.55 32.04 -21.00
CA LYS A 260 -1.71 32.88 -20.67
C LYS A 260 -2.95 32.66 -21.52
N LYS A 261 -2.85 31.89 -22.60
CA LYS A 261 -3.97 31.61 -23.52
C LYS A 261 -3.88 30.20 -24.08
N ALA A 262 -5.02 29.56 -24.28
CA ALA A 262 -5.10 28.19 -24.78
C ALA A 262 -4.80 28.05 -26.30
N ASP A 263 -4.64 29.17 -27.02
CA ASP A 263 -4.19 29.21 -28.43
C ASP A 263 -2.67 29.44 -28.59
N ASP A 264 -1.98 29.87 -27.53
CA ASP A 264 -0.52 30.00 -27.52
C ASP A 264 0.14 28.63 -27.30
N THR A 265 1.37 28.46 -27.81
CA THR A 265 2.23 27.29 -27.49
C THR A 265 3.53 27.82 -26.91
N PRO A 266 3.59 28.13 -25.60
CA PRO A 266 4.71 28.83 -24.98
C PRO A 266 6.02 28.06 -25.14
N LYS A 267 7.14 28.76 -25.35
CA LYS A 267 8.46 28.13 -25.44
C LYS A 267 9.14 28.03 -24.09
N SER A 268 10.08 27.10 -23.99
CA SER A 268 11.00 27.00 -22.86
C SER A 268 12.41 26.67 -23.33
N TRP A 269 13.40 27.04 -22.53
CA TRP A 269 14.82 26.95 -22.83
C TRP A 269 15.60 26.24 -21.74
N ALA A 270 16.48 25.33 -22.15
CA ALA A 270 17.57 24.89 -21.29
C ALA A 270 18.61 26.04 -21.25
N LYS A 271 18.71 26.74 -20.12
CA LYS A 271 19.71 27.78 -19.87
C LYS A 271 20.79 27.23 -18.94
N ARG A 272 22.04 27.68 -19.13
CA ARG A 272 23.19 27.33 -18.29
C ARG A 272 23.97 28.57 -17.85
N ILE A 273 24.36 28.61 -16.57
CA ILE A 273 25.30 29.58 -16.00
C ILE A 273 26.55 28.87 -15.46
N LYS A 274 27.68 29.60 -15.39
CA LYS A 274 28.89 29.16 -14.68
C LYS A 274 29.63 30.39 -14.13
N GLY A 275 30.05 30.34 -12.86
CA GLY A 275 30.60 31.51 -12.17
C GLY A 275 29.59 32.66 -12.05
N THR A 276 29.93 33.82 -12.58
CA THR A 276 29.10 35.04 -12.65
C THR A 276 28.82 35.49 -14.10
N ALA A 277 28.96 34.59 -15.07
CA ALA A 277 28.67 34.88 -16.48
C ALA A 277 27.14 34.91 -16.74
N LYS A 278 26.68 35.69 -17.72
CA LYS A 278 25.26 35.69 -18.11
C LYS A 278 24.80 34.28 -18.57
N PRO A 279 23.56 33.85 -18.25
CA PRO A 279 23.04 32.56 -18.70
C PRO A 279 23.06 32.40 -20.22
N VAL A 280 23.32 31.17 -20.65
CA VAL A 280 23.48 30.79 -22.06
C VAL A 280 22.39 29.79 -22.43
N ILE A 281 21.57 30.13 -23.44
CA ILE A 281 20.58 29.20 -24.00
C ILE A 281 21.32 28.08 -24.76
N LEU A 282 21.09 26.83 -24.33
CA LEU A 282 21.63 25.60 -24.90
C LEU A 282 20.66 24.95 -25.89
N ALA A 283 19.37 24.89 -25.55
CA ALA A 283 18.29 24.30 -26.33
C ALA A 283 16.96 25.00 -26.08
N GLU A 284 15.95 24.67 -26.89
CA GLU A 284 14.59 25.23 -26.84
C GLU A 284 13.56 24.17 -27.24
N GLY A 285 12.38 24.17 -26.62
CA GLY A 285 11.24 23.37 -27.04
C GLY A 285 9.92 24.06 -26.72
N ASP A 286 8.82 23.39 -27.05
CA ASP A 286 7.49 23.73 -26.53
C ASP A 286 7.45 23.36 -25.03
N LEU A 287 6.78 24.18 -24.20
CA LEU A 287 6.90 24.13 -22.73
C LEU A 287 6.75 22.70 -22.17
N ASP A 288 5.64 22.04 -22.50
CA ASP A 288 5.24 20.72 -22.01
C ASP A 288 6.02 19.55 -22.66
N ALA A 289 6.78 19.79 -23.72
CA ALA A 289 7.23 18.72 -24.61
C ALA A 289 8.55 18.05 -24.18
N TRP A 290 9.24 18.58 -23.16
CA TRP A 290 10.56 18.12 -22.73
C TRP A 290 10.83 18.39 -21.23
N ASP A 291 11.86 17.75 -20.66
CA ASP A 291 12.32 17.85 -19.27
C ASP A 291 13.87 17.81 -19.20
N LEU A 292 14.47 18.38 -18.16
CA LEU A 292 15.86 18.13 -17.76
C LEU A 292 15.95 16.95 -16.80
N ALA A 293 16.97 16.11 -16.98
CA ALA A 293 17.34 15.06 -16.04
C ALA A 293 18.87 15.05 -15.81
N SER A 294 19.31 14.89 -14.57
CA SER A 294 20.74 14.80 -14.23
C SER A 294 21.14 13.40 -13.80
N SER A 295 22.37 13.01 -14.15
CA SER A 295 23.07 11.91 -13.50
C SER A 295 23.75 12.40 -12.23
N ALA A 296 23.99 11.49 -11.27
CA ALA A 296 24.72 11.80 -10.04
C ALA A 296 26.11 12.43 -10.29
N LYS A 297 26.81 12.07 -11.38
CA LYS A 297 28.10 12.68 -11.76
C LYS A 297 27.99 14.06 -12.42
N GLY A 298 26.79 14.67 -12.50
CA GLY A 298 26.60 15.99 -13.10
C GLY A 298 26.62 16.00 -14.64
N ASN A 299 26.49 14.86 -15.31
CA ASN A 299 26.12 14.87 -16.73
C ASN A 299 24.61 15.17 -16.80
N VAL A 300 24.22 16.26 -17.46
CA VAL A 300 22.84 16.74 -17.60
C VAL A 300 22.29 16.36 -18.98
N PHE A 301 21.06 15.88 -19.03
CA PHE A 301 20.42 15.37 -20.23
C PHE A 301 19.10 16.08 -20.50
N ILE A 302 18.89 16.42 -21.77
CA ILE A 302 17.62 16.91 -22.30
C ILE A 302 16.79 15.70 -22.73
N THR A 303 15.59 15.57 -22.18
CA THR A 303 14.66 14.45 -22.40
C THR A 303 13.36 14.94 -23.05
N GLY A 304 12.71 14.15 -23.90
CA GLY A 304 11.57 14.62 -24.71
C GLY A 304 11.98 15.35 -25.99
N LYS A 305 11.20 16.37 -26.39
CA LYS A 305 11.31 17.09 -27.68
C LYS A 305 11.86 18.51 -27.50
N ALA A 306 13.18 18.69 -27.57
CA ALA A 306 13.79 20.02 -27.64
C ALA A 306 14.94 20.08 -28.67
N LYS A 307 15.07 21.24 -29.31
CA LYS A 307 16.06 21.53 -30.36
C LYS A 307 17.27 22.26 -29.77
N THR A 308 18.44 21.64 -29.90
CA THR A 308 19.74 22.25 -29.59
C THR A 308 19.96 23.53 -30.39
N LYS A 309 20.34 24.62 -29.71
CA LYS A 309 20.51 25.98 -30.27
C LYS A 309 21.97 26.40 -30.48
N ARG A 310 22.92 25.69 -29.87
CA ARG A 310 24.38 25.90 -29.99
C ARG A 310 25.14 24.61 -29.68
N ALA A 311 26.47 24.62 -29.87
CA ALA A 311 27.33 23.59 -29.30
C ALA A 311 27.08 23.48 -27.78
N LEU A 312 26.80 22.27 -27.30
CA LEU A 312 26.61 21.99 -25.88
C LEU A 312 27.98 21.85 -25.19
N PRO A 313 28.10 22.19 -23.90
CA PRO A 313 29.24 21.80 -23.07
C PRO A 313 29.33 20.28 -22.92
N ASP A 314 30.52 19.74 -22.67
CA ASP A 314 30.75 18.28 -22.53
C ASP A 314 29.86 17.63 -21.45
N ALA A 315 29.56 18.37 -20.37
CA ALA A 315 28.67 17.94 -19.29
C ALA A 315 27.16 18.01 -19.60
N VAL A 316 26.74 18.45 -20.80
CA VAL A 316 25.31 18.58 -21.18
C VAL A 316 25.02 17.92 -22.53
N ALA A 317 24.08 16.97 -22.57
CA ALA A 317 23.72 16.22 -23.77
C ALA A 317 22.25 16.40 -24.17
N ASN A 318 22.00 16.50 -25.46
CA ASN A 318 20.68 16.31 -26.06
C ASN A 318 20.75 15.15 -27.07
N PRO A 319 20.66 13.90 -26.61
CA PRO A 319 20.82 12.72 -27.47
C PRO A 319 19.58 12.45 -28.35
N GLY A 320 18.43 13.06 -28.02
CA GLY A 320 17.16 12.79 -28.69
C GLY A 320 16.59 11.39 -28.41
N GLY A 321 15.29 11.23 -28.66
CA GLY A 321 14.59 9.95 -28.49
C GLY A 321 14.73 9.36 -27.08
N LEU A 322 14.73 10.23 -26.06
CA LEU A 322 14.45 9.90 -24.67
C LEU A 322 13.02 10.34 -24.37
N THR A 323 12.27 9.55 -23.60
CA THR A 323 10.95 9.96 -23.10
C THR A 323 11.12 11.16 -22.17
N LYS A 324 10.18 12.11 -22.19
CA LYS A 324 10.08 13.15 -21.15
C LYS A 324 9.98 12.48 -19.77
N GLY A 325 10.59 13.07 -18.74
CA GLY A 325 10.62 12.51 -17.38
C GLY A 325 11.49 11.25 -17.22
N ALA A 326 12.27 10.86 -18.23
CA ALA A 326 13.15 9.69 -18.11
C ALA A 326 14.30 9.96 -17.12
N LEU A 327 14.40 9.12 -16.08
CA LEU A 327 15.49 9.11 -15.11
C LEU A 327 16.81 8.72 -15.78
N VAL A 328 17.93 9.16 -15.22
CA VAL A 328 19.27 8.90 -15.77
C VAL A 328 20.12 8.15 -14.74
N SER A 329 20.93 7.19 -15.21
CA SER A 329 21.84 6.41 -14.37
C SER A 329 22.96 7.26 -13.78
N SER A 330 23.59 6.82 -12.69
CA SER A 330 24.50 7.63 -11.87
C SER A 330 25.70 8.23 -12.62
N HIS A 331 26.21 7.59 -13.68
CA HIS A 331 27.26 8.13 -14.55
C HIS A 331 26.73 8.63 -15.91
N GLY A 332 25.42 8.53 -16.19
CA GLY A 332 24.83 8.97 -17.45
C GLY A 332 25.04 8.01 -18.63
N LEU A 333 25.10 6.69 -18.38
CA LEU A 333 25.29 5.68 -19.42
C LEU A 333 23.97 5.10 -19.95
N SER A 334 22.89 5.17 -19.17
CA SER A 334 21.54 4.75 -19.56
C SER A 334 20.48 5.71 -19.03
N ALA A 335 19.38 5.84 -19.78
CA ALA A 335 18.14 6.45 -19.30
C ALA A 335 17.08 5.38 -19.01
N ALA A 336 16.10 5.68 -18.16
CA ALA A 336 15.08 4.75 -17.70
C ALA A 336 13.69 5.41 -17.60
N THR A 337 12.64 4.67 -17.93
CA THR A 337 11.25 4.98 -17.51
C THR A 337 10.68 3.82 -16.70
N THR A 338 9.82 4.14 -15.73
CA THR A 338 9.33 3.19 -14.72
C THR A 338 7.81 3.24 -14.64
N GLN A 339 7.18 2.07 -14.48
CA GLN A 339 5.73 1.86 -14.40
C GLN A 339 5.45 0.51 -13.71
N TRP A 340 4.21 0.19 -13.35
CA TRP A 340 3.87 -1.20 -12.99
C TRP A 340 3.91 -2.13 -14.22
N SER A 341 4.28 -3.40 -13.99
CA SER A 341 4.48 -4.43 -15.03
C SER A 341 3.18 -4.95 -15.64
N ASP A 342 2.08 -4.79 -14.91
CA ASP A 342 0.72 -5.15 -15.32
C ASP A 342 0.06 -4.08 -16.21
N GLY A 343 0.58 -2.84 -16.20
CA GLY A 343 -0.02 -1.70 -16.89
C GLY A 343 -1.33 -1.19 -16.27
N LYS A 344 -1.65 -1.59 -15.03
CA LYS A 344 -2.87 -1.17 -14.33
C LYS A 344 -2.69 0.19 -13.63
N THR A 345 -3.78 0.73 -13.07
CA THR A 345 -3.78 1.87 -12.12
C THR A 345 -3.24 1.46 -10.75
N THR A 346 -3.39 2.33 -9.73
CA THR A 346 -3.03 2.09 -8.32
C THR A 346 -3.63 0.83 -7.70
N LEU A 347 -4.78 0.38 -8.21
CA LEU A 347 -5.61 -0.64 -7.56
C LEU A 347 -5.14 -2.09 -7.78
N ILE A 348 -5.39 -2.90 -6.76
CA ILE A 348 -5.04 -4.32 -6.64
C ILE A 348 -6.22 -5.11 -6.07
N ASN A 349 -6.18 -6.44 -6.19
CA ASN A 349 -7.16 -7.31 -5.53
C ASN A 349 -6.84 -7.37 -4.03
N PRO A 350 -7.81 -7.55 -3.11
CA PRO A 350 -7.50 -7.77 -1.70
C PRO A 350 -6.73 -9.06 -1.39
N GLU A 351 -6.75 -10.10 -2.24
CA GLU A 351 -5.79 -11.22 -2.13
C GLU A 351 -4.34 -10.85 -2.49
N ASP A 352 -4.14 -9.65 -3.07
CA ASP A 352 -2.85 -9.06 -3.40
C ASP A 352 -2.57 -7.76 -2.58
N ALA A 353 -3.41 -7.40 -1.61
CA ALA A 353 -3.25 -6.13 -0.85
C ALA A 353 -2.11 -6.15 0.18
N ASP A 354 -1.60 -7.34 0.52
CA ASP A 354 -0.36 -7.60 1.25
C ASP A 354 0.87 -7.71 0.33
N GLN A 355 0.69 -7.72 -1.00
CA GLN A 355 1.73 -8.03 -1.97
C GLN A 355 2.25 -6.80 -2.72
N ALA A 356 3.56 -6.57 -2.62
CA ALA A 356 4.25 -5.58 -3.45
C ALA A 356 4.13 -5.92 -4.95
N ARG A 357 3.95 -4.89 -5.78
CA ARG A 357 3.60 -4.99 -7.20
C ARG A 357 4.84 -5.00 -8.08
N SER A 358 4.90 -5.90 -9.05
CA SER A 358 6.03 -5.96 -9.99
C SER A 358 6.18 -4.67 -10.79
N THR A 359 7.30 -3.99 -10.64
CA THR A 359 7.71 -2.78 -11.36
C THR A 359 8.42 -3.14 -12.67
N ARG A 360 8.03 -2.49 -13.77
CA ARG A 360 8.70 -2.56 -15.07
C ARG A 360 9.53 -1.30 -15.30
N VAL A 361 10.80 -1.51 -15.62
CA VAL A 361 11.75 -0.46 -16.00
C VAL A 361 12.19 -0.68 -17.45
N THR A 362 11.95 0.32 -18.30
CA THR A 362 12.47 0.32 -19.68
C THR A 362 13.73 1.19 -19.75
N LEU A 363 14.87 0.53 -19.88
CA LEU A 363 16.18 1.14 -20.05
C LEU A 363 16.46 1.44 -21.53
N LYS A 364 17.14 2.54 -21.83
CA LYS A 364 17.83 2.82 -23.10
C LYS A 364 19.30 3.12 -22.79
N SER A 365 20.23 2.31 -23.31
CA SER A 365 21.66 2.64 -23.23
C SER A 365 21.96 3.82 -24.15
N LEU A 366 22.64 4.84 -23.65
CA LEU A 366 23.00 6.02 -24.44
C LEU A 366 24.20 5.76 -25.36
N ALA A 367 25.04 4.77 -25.04
CA ALA A 367 26.21 4.39 -25.83
C ALA A 367 25.91 3.45 -27.02
N THR A 368 24.76 2.75 -27.02
CA THR A 368 24.38 1.82 -28.09
C THR A 368 23.00 2.08 -28.69
N GLU A 369 22.27 3.05 -28.14
CA GLU A 369 20.85 3.38 -28.37
C GLU A 369 19.83 2.26 -28.10
N LYS A 370 20.27 1.05 -27.74
CA LYS A 370 19.40 -0.11 -27.57
C LYS A 370 18.62 -0.05 -26.27
N LYS A 371 17.40 -0.57 -26.34
CA LYS A 371 16.49 -0.70 -25.21
C LYS A 371 16.55 -2.09 -24.59
N ALA A 372 16.29 -2.16 -23.29
CA ALA A 372 15.99 -3.37 -22.56
C ALA A 372 14.84 -3.09 -21.58
N THR A 373 13.83 -3.96 -21.54
CA THR A 373 12.75 -3.89 -20.55
C THR A 373 12.99 -4.96 -19.51
N LEU A 374 13.09 -4.54 -18.25
CA LEU A 374 13.31 -5.40 -17.09
C LEU A 374 12.11 -5.30 -16.16
N ASP A 375 11.69 -6.41 -15.57
CA ASP A 375 10.65 -6.42 -14.54
C ASP A 375 11.28 -6.89 -13.22
N VAL A 376 10.99 -6.20 -12.13
CA VAL A 376 11.43 -6.51 -10.77
C VAL A 376 10.22 -6.44 -9.85
N THR A 377 10.00 -7.44 -9.01
CA THR A 377 9.11 -7.25 -7.87
C THR A 377 9.91 -6.68 -6.71
N PRO A 378 9.42 -5.61 -6.07
CA PRO A 378 9.95 -5.22 -4.78
C PRO A 378 9.79 -6.33 -3.74
N SER A 379 10.80 -6.54 -2.90
CA SER A 379 10.60 -7.27 -1.65
C SER A 379 9.82 -6.39 -0.67
N ALA A 380 8.68 -6.88 -0.16
CA ALA A 380 7.91 -6.17 0.87
C ALA A 380 8.76 -5.87 2.12
N GLY A 381 9.62 -6.82 2.51
CA GLY A 381 10.53 -6.83 3.68
C GLY A 381 10.79 -5.47 4.31
N HIS A 382 10.19 -5.25 5.47
CA HIS A 382 10.19 -3.95 6.14
C HIS A 382 11.51 -3.73 6.91
N ASP A 383 12.48 -3.04 6.29
CA ASP A 383 13.72 -2.60 6.94
C ASP A 383 13.40 -1.49 7.97
N GLY A 384 12.95 -1.91 9.15
CA GLY A 384 12.43 -1.11 10.26
C GLY A 384 13.44 -0.18 10.92
N GLY A 385 13.89 0.85 10.19
CA GLY A 385 14.69 1.95 10.72
C GLY A 385 13.87 2.87 11.62
N VAL A 386 13.64 2.47 12.88
CA VAL A 386 13.05 3.32 13.92
C VAL A 386 13.86 4.63 14.03
N SER A 387 13.16 5.77 14.07
CA SER A 387 13.80 7.09 14.12
C SER A 387 14.65 7.24 15.40
N PRO A 388 15.94 7.62 15.31
CA PRO A 388 16.88 7.46 16.43
C PRO A 388 16.82 8.61 17.47
N SER A 389 15.72 8.73 18.20
CA SER A 389 15.46 9.85 19.14
C SER A 389 14.80 9.47 20.49
N LEU A 390 15.21 8.35 21.12
CA LEU A 390 14.92 8.08 22.54
C LEU A 390 16.12 8.49 23.45
N PRO A 391 15.98 9.47 24.38
CA PRO A 391 17.05 9.84 25.31
C PRO A 391 17.27 8.79 26.40
N GLY A 392 18.28 7.91 26.24
CA GLY A 392 18.37 6.64 27.00
C GLY A 392 19.76 6.14 27.45
N ALA A 393 20.74 7.03 27.66
CA ALA A 393 22.09 6.71 28.16
C ALA A 393 23.03 5.87 27.23
N ARG A 394 24.31 5.77 27.62
CA ARG A 394 25.43 5.27 26.79
C ARG A 394 25.74 3.80 27.03
N PRO A 395 26.24 3.05 26.03
CA PRO A 395 26.82 1.73 26.27
C PRO A 395 28.16 1.85 27.02
N GLN A 396 28.27 1.16 28.16
CA GLN A 396 29.53 0.57 28.61
C GLN A 396 29.46 -0.93 28.30
N GLY A 397 30.53 -1.49 27.75
CA GLY A 397 30.49 -2.80 27.12
C GLY A 397 31.13 -3.93 27.92
N GLY A 398 30.77 -5.16 27.54
CA GLY A 398 31.68 -6.30 27.59
C GLY A 398 31.83 -7.02 28.94
N SER A 399 30.93 -7.97 29.19
CA SER A 399 31.35 -9.34 29.48
C SER A 399 30.29 -10.32 28.97
N SER A 400 30.69 -11.54 28.65
CA SER A 400 29.80 -12.69 28.74
C SER A 400 29.54 -13.01 30.22
N ASP A 401 28.43 -13.66 30.55
CA ASP A 401 28.46 -15.08 30.91
C ASP A 401 27.05 -15.65 31.15
N GLU A 402 27.01 -16.98 31.06
CA GLU A 402 26.02 -18.00 31.47
C GLU A 402 24.52 -17.69 31.68
N ILE A 403 23.71 -18.63 31.20
CA ILE A 403 22.34 -18.86 31.64
C ILE A 403 22.39 -19.51 33.03
N ASP A 404 21.65 -18.98 33.99
CA ASP A 404 21.24 -19.75 35.18
C ASP A 404 19.73 -19.65 35.40
N SER A 405 19.15 -20.65 36.04
CA SER A 405 17.71 -20.89 36.08
C SER A 405 17.20 -21.15 37.48
N ASP A 406 16.49 -20.19 38.08
CA ASP A 406 15.52 -20.48 39.12
C ASP A 406 14.53 -19.32 39.39
N GLY A 407 13.49 -19.58 40.19
CA GLY A 407 12.81 -18.50 40.94
C GLY A 407 11.42 -18.04 40.47
N MET A 408 10.49 -18.94 40.18
CA MET A 408 9.05 -18.58 40.20
C MET A 408 8.61 -18.18 41.62
N SER A 409 8.44 -16.89 41.90
CA SER A 409 7.79 -16.40 43.13
C SER A 409 6.30 -16.18 42.92
N THR A 410 5.49 -17.17 43.31
CA THR A 410 4.02 -17.08 43.25
C THR A 410 3.43 -16.24 44.39
N GLN A 411 2.69 -15.18 44.07
CA GLN A 411 1.49 -14.82 44.84
C GLN A 411 0.30 -14.71 43.90
N MET A 412 -0.78 -15.39 44.26
CA MET A 412 -1.90 -15.68 43.37
C MET A 412 -3.17 -14.99 43.86
N THR A 413 -3.90 -14.37 42.92
CA THR A 413 -5.37 -14.17 42.92
C THR A 413 -6.09 -13.83 44.24
N ARG A 414 -6.87 -12.74 44.20
CA ARG A 414 -8.28 -12.85 44.61
C ARG A 414 -9.19 -12.75 43.40
N THR A 415 -9.97 -13.80 43.20
CA THR A 415 -11.05 -13.85 42.23
C THR A 415 -12.18 -12.92 42.65
N GLN A 416 -12.63 -12.04 41.75
CA GLN A 416 -14.02 -11.61 41.71
C GLN A 416 -14.54 -11.86 40.30
N ALA A 417 -15.72 -12.44 40.22
CA ALA A 417 -16.37 -12.82 38.97
C ALA A 417 -17.66 -12.01 38.82
N ILE A 418 -17.92 -11.56 37.59
CA ILE A 418 -19.25 -11.29 37.03
C ILE A 418 -20.19 -10.42 37.90
N THR A 419 -20.07 -9.09 37.77
CA THR A 419 -21.24 -8.17 37.83
C THR A 419 -20.92 -6.83 37.15
N ALA A 420 -21.97 -6.19 36.64
CA ALA A 420 -22.11 -4.76 36.31
C ALA A 420 -21.14 -4.10 35.30
N PHE A 421 -21.72 -3.66 34.18
CA PHE A 421 -21.28 -2.44 33.48
C PHE A 421 -21.60 -1.23 34.38
N THR A 422 -20.59 -0.56 34.95
CA THR A 422 -20.72 0.80 35.53
C THR A 422 -19.37 1.53 35.59
N ASP A 423 -19.39 2.78 35.13
CA ASP A 423 -18.41 3.87 35.30
C ASP A 423 -16.99 3.76 34.70
N PRO A 424 -16.36 4.92 34.39
CA PRO A 424 -15.45 5.00 33.25
C PRO A 424 -13.96 4.88 33.59
N LYS A 425 -13.27 4.19 32.69
CA LYS A 425 -11.87 4.46 32.32
C LYS A 425 -11.83 4.69 30.80
N PRO A 426 -11.00 5.61 30.28
CA PRO A 426 -10.63 5.64 28.87
C PRO A 426 -10.09 4.27 28.45
N GLY A 427 -10.40 3.83 27.23
CA GLY A 427 -9.94 2.61 26.60
C GLY A 427 -9.98 1.35 27.48
N SER A 428 -11.01 0.51 27.32
CA SER A 428 -10.93 -0.83 27.90
C SER A 428 -9.91 -1.65 27.12
N ALA A 429 -8.94 -2.24 27.83
CA ALA A 429 -7.91 -3.10 27.25
C ALA A 429 -8.46 -4.35 26.54
N GLY A 430 -9.76 -4.66 26.66
CA GLY A 430 -10.44 -5.76 25.97
C GLY A 430 -11.62 -5.35 25.08
N ASP A 431 -11.79 -4.06 24.80
CA ASP A 431 -12.80 -3.52 23.88
C ASP A 431 -12.10 -3.05 22.60
N PRO A 432 -12.45 -3.57 21.40
CA PRO A 432 -11.81 -3.15 20.16
C PRO A 432 -12.22 -1.74 19.72
N THR A 433 -13.33 -1.20 20.24
CA THR A 433 -13.80 0.16 19.95
C THR A 433 -13.09 1.21 20.80
N GLU A 434 -13.14 2.46 20.34
CA GLU A 434 -12.68 3.64 21.09
C GLU A 434 -13.88 4.43 21.61
N LYS A 435 -13.85 4.82 22.88
CA LYS A 435 -14.95 5.53 23.54
C LYS A 435 -15.01 7.01 23.17
N ALA A 436 -16.12 7.66 23.50
CA ALA A 436 -16.37 9.06 23.17
C ALA A 436 -15.64 10.08 24.07
N ASP A 437 -15.13 9.65 25.23
CA ASP A 437 -14.32 10.48 26.14
C ASP A 437 -12.84 10.58 25.72
N GLU A 438 -12.33 9.58 24.98
CA GLU A 438 -10.97 9.59 24.41
C GLU A 438 -10.94 10.18 22.99
N ARG A 439 -11.65 9.57 22.03
CA ARG A 439 -11.54 9.93 20.60
C ARG A 439 -12.11 11.30 20.25
N THR A 440 -11.82 11.75 19.04
CA THR A 440 -12.36 13.00 18.46
C THR A 440 -13.29 12.77 17.28
N CYS A 441 -13.03 11.77 16.44
CA CYS A 441 -13.90 11.43 15.30
C CYS A 441 -15.22 10.80 15.76
N SER A 442 -16.33 11.16 15.10
CA SER A 442 -17.70 10.89 15.57
C SER A 442 -18.15 9.43 15.56
N VAL A 443 -17.79 8.67 14.53
CA VAL A 443 -18.14 7.25 14.36
C VAL A 443 -17.04 6.38 14.94
N GLN A 444 -17.40 5.21 15.47
CA GLN A 444 -16.43 4.30 16.08
C GLN A 444 -15.76 3.42 15.03
N ARG A 445 -14.43 3.44 14.99
CA ARG A 445 -13.66 2.36 14.38
C ARG A 445 -13.84 1.09 15.22
N ASN A 446 -13.89 -0.07 14.55
CA ASN A 446 -14.04 -1.40 15.13
C ASN A 446 -15.35 -1.65 15.92
N ASP A 447 -16.41 -0.89 15.65
CA ASP A 447 -17.77 -1.30 16.03
C ASP A 447 -18.35 -2.23 14.95
N VAL A 448 -18.72 -3.43 15.37
CA VAL A 448 -19.25 -4.53 14.53
C VAL A 448 -20.62 -4.22 13.93
N LYS A 449 -21.29 -3.17 14.43
CA LYS A 449 -22.55 -2.63 13.89
C LYS A 449 -22.34 -1.40 13.00
N LEU A 450 -21.12 -0.87 12.89
CA LEU A 450 -20.83 0.33 12.09
C LEU A 450 -19.73 0.04 11.07
N GLN A 451 -19.85 -1.09 10.37
CA GLN A 451 -19.03 -1.38 9.20
C GLN A 451 -19.61 -0.61 7.98
N ALA A 452 -18.73 0.01 7.20
CA ALA A 452 -19.08 0.59 5.92
C ALA A 452 -19.27 -0.50 4.86
N PHE A 453 -20.30 -0.35 4.04
CA PHE A 453 -20.47 -1.18 2.84
C PHE A 453 -19.63 -0.63 1.70
N GLN A 454 -18.75 -1.45 1.11
CA GLN A 454 -18.00 -1.05 -0.09
C GLN A 454 -18.88 -1.21 -1.34
N PRO A 455 -19.25 -0.10 -2.03
CA PRO A 455 -20.01 -0.18 -3.26
C PRO A 455 -19.19 -0.74 -4.43
N THR A 456 -19.90 -1.23 -5.45
CA THR A 456 -19.32 -1.38 -6.80
C THR A 456 -19.11 0.01 -7.44
N PRO A 457 -18.16 0.17 -8.38
CA PRO A 457 -18.00 1.44 -9.11
C PRO A 457 -19.28 1.83 -9.87
N ARG A 458 -20.04 0.82 -10.32
CA ARG A 458 -21.37 0.96 -10.91
C ARG A 458 -22.40 1.56 -9.94
N GLN A 459 -22.41 1.12 -8.67
CA GLN A 459 -23.23 1.72 -7.61
C GLN A 459 -22.84 3.19 -7.37
N VAL A 460 -21.55 3.52 -7.40
CA VAL A 460 -21.06 4.90 -7.24
C VAL A 460 -21.47 5.80 -8.41
N GLU A 461 -21.30 5.34 -9.67
CA GLU A 461 -21.74 6.07 -10.88
C GLU A 461 -23.24 6.40 -10.80
N TRP A 462 -24.07 5.41 -10.45
CA TRP A 462 -25.50 5.61 -10.22
C TRP A 462 -25.79 6.57 -9.08
N ALA A 463 -25.15 6.41 -7.92
CA ALA A 463 -25.41 7.28 -6.78
C ALA A 463 -24.98 8.73 -7.01
N VAL A 464 -23.93 8.96 -7.83
CA VAL A 464 -23.57 10.31 -8.29
C VAL A 464 -24.61 10.86 -9.26
N ASP A 465 -24.99 10.12 -10.31
CA ASP A 465 -26.03 10.55 -11.27
C ASP A 465 -27.30 10.98 -10.52
N GLN A 466 -27.80 10.17 -9.59
CA GLN A 466 -28.98 10.53 -8.80
C GLN A 466 -28.72 11.72 -7.85
N ALA A 467 -27.54 11.82 -7.22
CA ALA A 467 -27.24 12.89 -6.26
C ALA A 467 -27.15 14.28 -6.89
N VAL A 468 -26.56 14.40 -8.08
CA VAL A 468 -26.29 15.71 -8.70
C VAL A 468 -27.55 16.46 -9.11
N VAL A 469 -28.62 15.73 -9.45
CA VAL A 469 -29.96 16.25 -9.76
C VAL A 469 -30.94 16.17 -8.58
N GLY A 470 -30.47 15.77 -7.38
CA GLY A 470 -31.31 15.75 -6.17
C GLY A 470 -32.28 14.56 -6.06
N GLU A 471 -32.06 13.49 -6.83
CA GLU A 471 -33.00 12.39 -7.05
C GLU A 471 -32.62 11.10 -6.30
N LEU A 472 -31.74 11.15 -5.28
CA LEU A 472 -31.55 10.04 -4.31
C LEU A 472 -32.77 9.85 -3.38
N ARG A 473 -33.94 9.59 -3.99
CA ARG A 473 -35.27 9.38 -3.40
C ARG A 473 -35.42 8.03 -2.69
N LEU A 474 -34.39 7.18 -2.73
CA LEU A 474 -34.37 5.90 -2.02
C LEU A 474 -34.55 6.12 -0.51
N THR A 475 -35.28 5.23 0.17
CA THR A 475 -35.36 5.24 1.63
C THR A 475 -34.64 4.03 2.20
N ARG A 476 -33.64 4.28 3.05
CA ARG A 476 -33.02 3.27 3.90
C ARG A 476 -33.95 2.99 5.10
N PRO A 477 -34.43 1.75 5.28
CA PRO A 477 -35.17 1.40 6.49
C PRO A 477 -34.26 1.51 7.72
N ALA A 478 -34.84 1.55 8.91
CA ALA A 478 -34.07 1.39 10.14
C ALA A 478 -33.33 0.03 10.10
N ASN A 479 -32.10 0.00 10.60
CA ASN A 479 -31.21 -1.17 10.52
C ASN A 479 -30.90 -1.61 9.08
N TRP A 480 -30.78 -0.68 8.12
CA TRP A 480 -30.32 -1.00 6.76
C TRP A 480 -28.94 -1.64 6.78
N LYS A 481 -28.79 -2.77 6.07
CA LYS A 481 -27.60 -3.65 6.10
C LYS A 481 -27.12 -3.99 7.52
N ASP A 482 -28.05 -4.11 8.47
CA ASP A 482 -27.81 -4.46 9.87
C ASP A 482 -26.89 -3.48 10.66
N THR A 483 -26.76 -2.24 10.15
CA THR A 483 -25.95 -1.16 10.74
C THR A 483 -26.47 -0.59 12.08
N GLY A 484 -27.58 -1.09 12.63
CA GLY A 484 -28.16 -0.64 13.90
C GLY A 484 -28.73 0.80 13.94
N ILE A 485 -28.57 1.60 12.88
CA ILE A 485 -28.99 3.00 12.83
C ILE A 485 -30.48 3.19 12.48
N GLY A 486 -31.01 4.40 12.69
CA GLY A 486 -32.38 4.77 12.34
C GLY A 486 -32.67 4.77 10.84
N ALA A 487 -33.93 4.96 10.46
CA ALA A 487 -34.35 5.10 9.06
C ALA A 487 -33.98 6.49 8.49
N TYR A 488 -33.66 6.58 7.20
CA TYR A 488 -33.35 7.84 6.52
C TYR A 488 -33.52 7.75 5.00
N THR A 489 -33.59 8.90 4.36
CA THR A 489 -33.48 9.08 2.90
C THR A 489 -32.19 9.88 2.67
N PRO A 490 -31.20 9.40 1.89
CA PRO A 490 -29.90 10.07 1.75
C PRO A 490 -30.00 11.53 1.34
N GLN A 491 -30.82 11.82 0.31
CA GLN A 491 -31.06 13.19 -0.13
C GLN A 491 -31.76 14.06 0.92
N SER A 492 -32.57 13.47 1.80
CA SER A 492 -33.21 14.23 2.88
C SER A 492 -32.25 14.60 4.01
N MET A 493 -31.15 13.87 4.17
CA MET A 493 -30.06 14.23 5.09
C MET A 493 -29.22 15.38 4.52
N PHE A 494 -28.91 15.34 3.23
CA PHE A 494 -28.12 16.35 2.52
C PHE A 494 -28.94 16.87 1.34
N GLN A 495 -29.84 17.82 1.67
CA GLN A 495 -30.75 18.46 0.73
C GLN A 495 -29.95 19.09 -0.42
N PRO A 496 -30.34 18.88 -1.68
CA PRO A 496 -29.60 19.42 -2.80
C PRO A 496 -29.78 20.93 -2.84
N ILE A 497 -28.79 21.62 -3.40
CA ILE A 497 -28.71 23.08 -3.36
C ILE A 497 -28.83 23.61 -4.77
N VAL A 498 -29.83 24.48 -4.96
CA VAL A 498 -29.99 25.30 -6.16
C VAL A 498 -28.71 26.10 -6.40
N LEU A 499 -28.11 25.92 -7.57
CA LEU A 499 -26.85 26.57 -7.93
C LEU A 499 -27.09 28.04 -8.29
N ALA A 500 -26.22 28.93 -7.83
CA ALA A 500 -26.28 30.34 -8.13
C ALA A 500 -26.14 30.57 -9.65
N GLY A 501 -26.95 31.50 -10.18
CA GLY A 501 -27.08 31.77 -11.61
C GLY A 501 -28.29 31.12 -12.28
N ASP A 502 -28.95 30.17 -11.62
CA ASP A 502 -30.15 29.46 -12.10
C ASP A 502 -31.25 30.45 -12.54
N PRO A 503 -31.75 30.36 -13.80
CA PRO A 503 -32.82 31.22 -14.31
C PRO A 503 -34.23 30.81 -13.82
N ASN A 504 -34.43 29.55 -13.44
CA ASN A 504 -35.70 28.99 -12.96
C ASN A 504 -35.82 29.10 -11.42
N GLY A 505 -34.69 29.05 -10.72
CA GLY A 505 -34.60 29.02 -9.25
C GLY A 505 -34.97 27.66 -8.64
N THR A 506 -34.85 26.59 -9.42
CA THR A 506 -35.24 25.22 -9.09
C THR A 506 -34.21 24.25 -9.66
N LEU A 507 -33.74 23.30 -8.85
CA LEU A 507 -32.78 22.30 -9.29
C LEU A 507 -33.36 21.47 -10.46
N ASP A 508 -32.71 21.58 -11.61
CA ASP A 508 -32.98 20.78 -12.80
C ASP A 508 -32.68 19.29 -12.57
N ASN A 509 -33.40 18.45 -13.33
CA ASN A 509 -33.00 17.07 -13.60
C ASN A 509 -32.42 16.94 -15.02
N GLU A 510 -32.28 15.71 -15.51
CA GLU A 510 -31.81 15.40 -16.88
C GLU A 510 -32.99 14.95 -17.78
N ASP A 511 -34.21 15.42 -17.50
CA ASP A 511 -35.40 15.16 -18.32
C ASP A 511 -35.29 15.90 -19.67
N PRO A 512 -35.51 15.23 -20.82
CA PRO A 512 -35.29 15.84 -22.13
C PRO A 512 -36.32 16.90 -22.56
N ASP A 513 -37.49 17.01 -21.91
CA ASP A 513 -38.56 17.87 -22.45
C ASP A 513 -38.34 19.38 -22.18
N VAL A 514 -37.88 19.79 -20.99
CA VAL A 514 -37.33 21.15 -20.72
C VAL A 514 -36.36 21.11 -19.51
N THR A 515 -35.05 21.14 -19.76
CA THR A 515 -34.01 21.37 -18.73
C THR A 515 -32.88 22.22 -19.30
N ASP A 516 -32.43 23.25 -18.56
CA ASP A 516 -31.22 24.01 -18.95
C ASP A 516 -29.92 23.43 -18.35
N LYS A 517 -30.02 22.35 -17.58
CA LYS A 517 -28.92 21.58 -16.97
C LYS A 517 -28.18 22.40 -15.91
N TRP A 518 -28.93 23.06 -15.05
CA TRP A 518 -28.39 23.91 -13.99
C TRP A 518 -27.97 23.14 -12.71
N HIS A 519 -27.25 22.02 -12.89
CA HIS A 519 -26.80 21.10 -11.83
C HIS A 519 -25.31 20.71 -11.97
N ILE A 520 -24.79 19.91 -11.05
CA ILE A 520 -23.41 19.39 -11.11
C ILE A 520 -23.31 18.37 -12.28
N PRO A 521 -22.28 18.42 -13.15
CA PRO A 521 -21.95 17.35 -14.08
C PRO A 521 -21.48 16.10 -13.34
N SER A 522 -22.11 14.93 -13.59
CA SER A 522 -21.78 13.67 -12.91
C SER A 522 -20.27 13.37 -12.89
N GLN A 523 -19.57 13.64 -14.00
CA GLN A 523 -18.13 13.40 -14.13
C GLN A 523 -17.24 14.30 -13.28
N VAL A 524 -17.70 15.49 -12.87
CA VAL A 524 -16.96 16.34 -11.90
C VAL A 524 -16.98 15.67 -10.52
N MET A 525 -18.17 15.26 -10.08
CA MET A 525 -18.35 14.58 -8.79
C MET A 525 -17.70 13.18 -8.77
N LEU A 526 -17.75 12.44 -9.88
CA LEU A 526 -17.01 11.17 -10.04
C LEU A 526 -15.49 11.39 -10.04
N GLY A 527 -15.01 12.49 -10.61
CA GLY A 527 -13.61 12.90 -10.53
C GLY A 527 -13.15 13.17 -9.08
N ILE A 528 -14.01 13.77 -8.24
CA ILE A 528 -13.79 13.88 -6.79
C ILE A 528 -13.71 12.49 -6.15
N THR A 529 -14.69 11.59 -6.40
CA THR A 529 -14.64 10.23 -5.79
C THR A 529 -13.39 9.43 -6.20
N ALA A 530 -12.89 9.63 -7.42
CA ALA A 530 -11.63 9.04 -7.86
C ALA A 530 -10.42 9.67 -7.13
N GLN A 531 -10.33 11.00 -7.07
CA GLN A 531 -9.21 11.70 -6.45
C GLN A 531 -9.14 11.49 -4.92
N GLU A 532 -10.27 11.50 -4.22
CA GLU A 532 -10.32 11.33 -2.77
C GLU A 532 -10.01 9.91 -2.32
N SER A 533 -10.72 8.92 -2.88
CA SER A 533 -10.78 7.57 -2.29
C SER A 533 -10.56 6.43 -3.28
N ASN A 534 -10.31 6.70 -4.56
CA ASN A 534 -10.46 5.71 -5.65
C ASN A 534 -11.84 5.04 -5.67
N MET A 535 -12.90 5.77 -5.31
CA MET A 535 -14.28 5.28 -5.20
C MET A 535 -14.51 4.30 -4.02
N TRP A 536 -13.75 4.43 -2.93
CA TRP A 536 -13.87 3.59 -1.73
C TRP A 536 -14.65 4.27 -0.59
N GLN A 537 -15.64 3.56 -0.03
CA GLN A 537 -16.37 3.96 1.18
C GLN A 537 -15.86 3.22 2.42
N ALA A 538 -15.41 1.97 2.26
CA ALA A 538 -14.74 1.19 3.29
C ALA A 538 -13.21 1.25 3.10
N THR A 539 -12.46 0.85 4.13
CA THR A 539 -11.01 0.66 4.03
C THR A 539 -10.63 -0.36 2.95
N ARG A 540 -9.41 -0.24 2.41
CA ARG A 540 -8.84 -1.01 1.27
C ARG A 540 -8.99 -2.54 1.32
N PHE A 541 -9.29 -3.08 2.49
CA PHE A 541 -9.42 -4.52 2.75
C PHE A 541 -10.78 -5.08 2.28
N ALA A 542 -11.78 -4.24 2.01
CA ALA A 542 -13.05 -4.65 1.43
C ALA A 542 -13.07 -4.55 -0.11
N VAL A 543 -13.52 -5.63 -0.75
CA VAL A 543 -13.99 -5.60 -2.15
C VAL A 543 -15.44 -5.11 -2.25
N PRO A 544 -15.90 -4.67 -3.44
CA PRO A 544 -17.31 -4.42 -3.69
C PRO A 544 -18.24 -5.54 -3.22
N GLY A 545 -19.23 -5.18 -2.40
CA GLY A 545 -20.17 -6.12 -1.79
C GLY A 545 -19.80 -6.63 -0.40
N VAL A 546 -18.58 -6.37 0.08
CA VAL A 546 -18.11 -6.70 1.45
C VAL A 546 -18.23 -5.45 2.34
N THR A 547 -18.42 -5.67 3.65
CA THR A 547 -18.39 -4.63 4.67
C THR A 547 -17.07 -4.65 5.42
N ALA A 548 -16.55 -3.50 5.85
CA ALA A 548 -15.36 -3.40 6.70
C ALA A 548 -15.38 -2.09 7.51
N ASN A 549 -14.29 -1.75 8.20
CA ASN A 549 -14.12 -0.39 8.74
C ASN A 549 -14.38 0.68 7.67
N SER A 550 -15.09 1.76 8.01
CA SER A 550 -15.20 2.96 7.17
C SER A 550 -13.83 3.48 6.76
N LEU A 551 -13.69 3.91 5.50
CA LEU A 551 -12.55 4.72 5.10
C LEU A 551 -12.61 6.04 5.88
N VAL A 552 -11.48 6.44 6.44
CA VAL A 552 -11.34 7.68 7.21
C VAL A 552 -9.90 8.18 7.09
N GLY A 553 -9.71 9.50 7.15
CA GLY A 553 -8.40 10.15 7.22
C GLY A 553 -7.66 9.86 8.54
N ASN A 554 -6.95 10.85 9.08
CA ASN A 554 -6.19 10.69 10.34
C ASN A 554 -7.13 10.52 11.56
N TYR A 555 -7.65 9.31 11.79
CA TYR A 555 -8.63 9.01 12.85
C TYR A 555 -8.06 9.13 14.27
N TYR A 556 -6.80 8.72 14.41
CA TYR A 556 -6.09 8.68 15.68
C TYR A 556 -5.34 9.98 15.99
N GLY A 557 -5.25 10.89 15.01
CA GLY A 557 -4.39 12.06 15.08
C GLY A 557 -2.94 11.64 15.38
N VAL A 558 -2.38 10.74 14.58
CA VAL A 558 -0.93 10.51 14.64
C VAL A 558 -0.28 11.81 14.18
N ASP A 559 0.59 12.38 15.01
CA ASP A 559 1.07 13.76 14.91
C ASP A 559 2.37 13.91 14.09
N TYR A 560 2.50 15.08 13.45
CA TYR A 560 3.66 15.54 12.68
C TYR A 560 3.97 16.98 13.09
N ALA A 561 4.71 17.15 14.19
CA ALA A 561 5.21 18.45 14.62
C ALA A 561 5.78 19.25 13.44
N ALA A 562 5.66 20.58 13.43
CA ALA A 562 6.13 21.42 12.30
C ALA A 562 7.66 21.33 12.03
N SER A 563 8.45 20.75 12.93
CA SER A 563 9.83 20.32 12.67
C SER A 563 9.90 19.23 11.59
N GLY A 564 8.88 18.39 11.51
CA GLY A 564 8.70 17.22 10.67
C GLY A 564 9.08 15.90 11.35
N GLN A 565 9.15 15.88 12.68
CA GLN A 565 9.47 14.67 13.45
C GLN A 565 8.25 13.78 13.65
N GLN A 566 8.15 12.68 12.90
CA GLN A 566 7.39 11.51 13.36
C GLN A 566 8.29 10.69 14.29
N ASN A 567 8.29 11.00 15.59
CA ASN A 567 9.11 10.29 16.58
C ASN A 567 8.56 8.88 16.90
N ASP A 568 7.26 8.64 16.68
CA ASP A 568 6.60 7.37 16.95
C ASP A 568 5.31 7.23 16.11
N PRO A 569 5.26 6.35 15.09
CA PRO A 569 4.08 6.19 14.22
C PRO A 569 2.88 5.56 14.93
N TRP A 570 3.08 5.05 16.15
CA TRP A 570 2.07 4.45 16.99
C TRP A 570 1.63 5.36 18.15
N SER A 571 2.08 6.62 18.17
CA SER A 571 1.57 7.63 19.11
C SER A 571 0.22 8.18 18.63
N ILE A 572 -0.72 8.33 19.57
CA ILE A 572 -2.09 8.77 19.31
C ILE A 572 -2.26 10.17 19.90
N ASN A 573 -2.44 11.19 19.06
CA ASN A 573 -2.92 12.51 19.49
C ASN A 573 -4.31 12.83 18.95
N TRP A 574 -5.34 12.38 19.68
CA TRP A 574 -6.76 12.67 19.41
C TRP A 574 -7.11 14.15 19.12
N PHE A 575 -6.28 15.14 19.47
CA PHE A 575 -6.55 16.54 19.13
C PHE A 575 -6.34 16.83 17.64
N ASP A 576 -5.39 16.16 16.99
CA ASP A 576 -5.02 16.34 15.58
C ASP A 576 -5.81 15.40 14.65
N ALA A 577 -6.90 14.82 15.16
CA ALA A 577 -7.73 13.88 14.44
C ALA A 577 -8.58 14.60 13.37
N ASP A 578 -8.35 14.24 12.11
CA ASP A 578 -8.93 14.82 10.91
C ASP A 578 -10.44 14.56 10.80
N CYS A 579 -10.80 13.28 10.78
CA CYS A 579 -12.18 12.79 10.74
C CYS A 579 -12.95 13.03 9.43
N GLY A 580 -12.27 13.21 8.30
CA GLY A 580 -12.88 13.05 6.97
C GLY A 580 -13.24 11.58 6.68
N TYR A 581 -14.49 11.27 6.33
CA TYR A 581 -14.97 9.90 6.13
C TYR A 581 -15.40 9.59 4.68
N GLY A 582 -15.22 8.32 4.29
CA GLY A 582 -15.87 7.71 3.14
C GLY A 582 -15.42 8.24 1.78
N ILE A 583 -16.27 8.01 0.77
CA ILE A 583 -15.92 8.12 -0.65
C ILE A 583 -15.60 9.54 -1.14
N THR A 584 -16.10 10.58 -0.46
CA THR A 584 -15.79 12.00 -0.72
C THR A 584 -14.94 12.64 0.38
N GLN A 585 -14.44 11.85 1.34
CA GLN A 585 -13.69 12.29 2.53
C GLN A 585 -14.36 13.41 3.36
N ALA A 586 -15.69 13.39 3.47
CA ALA A 586 -16.47 14.43 4.16
C ALA A 586 -16.05 14.62 5.63
N THR A 587 -15.58 15.83 5.98
CA THR A 587 -15.08 16.29 7.28
C THR A 587 -16.11 17.02 8.14
N ASP A 588 -17.02 17.73 7.47
CA ASP A 588 -17.76 18.83 8.09
C ASP A 588 -18.83 18.31 9.05
N GLY A 589 -18.68 18.70 10.31
CA GLY A 589 -19.44 18.20 11.44
C GLY A 589 -19.29 16.71 11.74
N MET A 590 -18.19 16.09 11.32
CA MET A 590 -17.87 14.66 11.56
C MET A 590 -16.97 14.40 12.79
N ARG A 591 -16.67 15.43 13.59
CA ARG A 591 -16.11 15.29 14.95
C ARG A 591 -17.21 15.16 16.01
N LEU A 592 -16.86 14.72 17.22
CA LEU A 592 -17.76 14.70 18.38
C LEU A 592 -18.07 16.13 18.90
N PRO A 593 -19.19 16.32 19.62
CA PRO A 593 -19.53 17.61 20.23
C PRO A 593 -18.39 18.16 21.10
N ASN A 594 -18.13 19.46 21.00
CA ASN A 594 -17.06 20.19 21.69
C ASN A 594 -15.61 19.81 21.26
N LYS A 595 -15.42 19.16 20.10
CA LYS A 595 -14.10 18.87 19.52
C LYS A 595 -13.73 19.82 18.34
N GLY A 596 -13.94 21.12 18.53
CA GLY A 596 -13.41 22.16 17.63
C GLY A 596 -14.16 22.41 16.32
N GLN A 597 -15.38 21.88 16.13
CA GLN A 597 -16.29 22.31 15.06
C GLN A 597 -17.76 22.14 15.47
N ASP A 598 -18.66 22.80 14.73
CA ASP A 598 -20.10 22.46 14.73
C ASP A 598 -20.29 20.96 14.43
N THR A 599 -21.39 20.37 14.89
CA THR A 599 -21.54 18.90 14.92
C THR A 599 -22.84 18.45 14.26
N LEU A 600 -22.74 17.56 13.25
CA LEU A 600 -23.92 16.91 12.66
C LEU A 600 -24.60 15.99 13.68
N SER A 601 -25.90 15.74 13.52
CA SER A 601 -26.61 14.76 14.36
C SER A 601 -26.03 13.36 14.20
N THR A 602 -25.99 12.57 15.27
CA THR A 602 -25.35 11.24 15.30
C THR A 602 -25.82 10.33 14.16
N LEU A 603 -27.12 10.38 13.81
CA LEU A 603 -27.67 9.61 12.69
C LEU A 603 -27.07 10.04 11.33
N LYS A 604 -26.85 11.34 11.08
CA LYS A 604 -26.14 11.81 9.88
C LYS A 604 -24.68 11.35 9.90
N GLN A 605 -24.00 11.51 11.04
CA GLN A 605 -22.59 11.12 11.18
C GLN A 605 -22.38 9.62 10.88
N GLN A 606 -23.17 8.75 11.50
CA GLN A 606 -23.12 7.31 11.23
C GLN A 606 -23.44 7.01 9.78
N ALA A 607 -24.48 7.60 9.21
CA ALA A 607 -24.89 7.36 7.82
C ALA A 607 -23.84 7.81 6.80
N VAL A 608 -23.19 8.98 6.97
CA VAL A 608 -22.05 9.44 6.14
C VAL A 608 -20.88 8.46 6.19
N ALA A 609 -20.63 7.81 7.34
CA ALA A 609 -19.53 6.86 7.48
C ALA A 609 -19.85 5.46 6.90
N VAL A 610 -21.11 5.02 6.86
CA VAL A 610 -21.46 3.63 6.46
C VAL A 610 -22.21 3.47 5.13
N ASP A 611 -22.94 4.49 4.66
CA ASP A 611 -23.68 4.47 3.39
C ASP A 611 -23.04 5.43 2.37
N TYR A 612 -22.48 4.85 1.32
CA TYR A 612 -21.88 5.56 0.20
C TYR A 612 -22.82 6.58 -0.46
N THR A 613 -24.14 6.33 -0.50
CA THR A 613 -25.11 7.27 -1.09
C THR A 613 -25.30 8.54 -0.24
N VAL A 614 -25.17 8.43 1.08
CA VAL A 614 -25.24 9.55 2.02
C VAL A 614 -23.95 10.35 1.96
N ASN A 615 -22.81 9.68 1.85
CA ASN A 615 -21.50 10.31 1.69
C ASN A 615 -21.41 11.10 0.37
N ILE A 616 -21.87 10.51 -0.75
CA ILE A 616 -21.98 11.20 -2.05
C ILE A 616 -22.93 12.40 -1.98
N ALA A 617 -24.10 12.27 -1.34
CA ALA A 617 -25.02 13.38 -1.17
C ALA A 617 -24.42 14.53 -0.32
N ALA A 618 -23.61 14.21 0.69
CA ALA A 618 -22.87 15.20 1.48
C ALA A 618 -21.79 15.91 0.63
N GLY A 619 -20.95 15.17 -0.11
CA GLY A 619 -19.94 15.76 -0.99
C GLY A 619 -20.54 16.61 -2.11
N ALA A 620 -21.66 16.19 -2.70
CA ALA A 620 -22.41 16.98 -3.68
C ALA A 620 -22.97 18.28 -3.05
N GLN A 621 -23.50 18.22 -1.82
CA GLN A 621 -23.95 19.41 -1.10
C GLN A 621 -22.79 20.39 -0.83
N ILE A 622 -21.62 19.87 -0.41
CA ILE A 622 -20.39 20.67 -0.21
C ILE A 622 -19.95 21.33 -1.53
N LEU A 623 -19.93 20.60 -2.65
CA LEU A 623 -19.55 21.13 -3.96
C LEU A 623 -20.54 22.22 -4.43
N SER A 624 -21.85 22.04 -4.25
CA SER A 624 -22.85 23.08 -4.52
C SER A 624 -22.72 24.30 -3.60
N HIS A 625 -22.29 24.12 -2.34
CA HIS A 625 -21.90 25.24 -1.48
C HIS A 625 -20.71 26.00 -2.06
N LYS A 626 -19.65 25.30 -2.53
CA LYS A 626 -18.46 25.94 -3.10
C LYS A 626 -18.71 26.63 -4.44
N TRP A 627 -19.59 26.10 -5.30
CA TRP A 627 -20.13 26.85 -6.43
C TRP A 627 -20.85 28.12 -5.96
N ASN A 628 -21.75 28.00 -4.99
CA ASN A 628 -22.55 29.13 -4.50
C ASN A 628 -21.73 30.21 -3.79
N GLU A 629 -20.62 29.87 -3.13
CA GLU A 629 -19.67 30.81 -2.54
C GLU A 629 -18.89 31.56 -3.63
N THR A 630 -18.22 30.82 -4.51
CA THR A 630 -17.37 31.38 -5.58
C THR A 630 -18.16 32.22 -6.58
N PHE A 631 -19.30 31.70 -7.07
CA PHE A 631 -20.17 32.41 -8.02
C PHE A 631 -20.70 33.74 -7.45
N LYS A 632 -21.13 33.77 -6.18
CA LYS A 632 -21.66 35.00 -5.55
C LYS A 632 -20.58 36.04 -5.27
N ALA A 633 -19.34 35.62 -5.05
CA ALA A 633 -18.18 36.51 -4.97
C ALA A 633 -17.72 37.01 -6.36
N GLY A 634 -18.19 36.40 -7.44
CA GLY A 634 -17.88 36.78 -8.83
C GLY A 634 -16.80 35.93 -9.49
N LEU A 635 -16.21 34.96 -8.78
CA LEU A 635 -15.28 33.97 -9.33
C LEU A 635 -16.03 33.09 -10.31
N THR A 636 -15.90 33.39 -11.60
CA THR A 636 -16.71 32.85 -12.68
C THR A 636 -15.87 32.68 -13.94
N LEU A 637 -16.20 31.66 -14.74
CA LEU A 637 -15.40 31.21 -15.89
C LEU A 637 -16.24 31.07 -17.15
N ASN A 638 -15.60 31.31 -18.30
CA ASN A 638 -16.18 31.18 -19.64
C ASN A 638 -17.61 31.75 -19.71
N ASN A 639 -18.61 30.95 -20.09
CA ASN A 639 -20.02 31.36 -20.14
C ASN A 639 -20.79 31.19 -18.80
N ARG A 640 -20.10 30.83 -17.71
CA ARG A 640 -20.61 30.68 -16.33
C ARG A 640 -21.64 29.58 -16.08
N HIS A 641 -21.86 28.70 -17.05
CA HIS A 641 -22.92 27.70 -17.00
C HIS A 641 -22.43 26.38 -16.38
N PRO A 642 -23.11 25.81 -15.37
CA PRO A 642 -22.61 24.62 -14.65
C PRO A 642 -22.56 23.32 -15.48
N GLN A 643 -23.30 23.18 -16.58
CA GLN A 643 -23.26 21.97 -17.42
C GLN A 643 -21.86 21.60 -17.97
N TYR A 644 -20.93 22.57 -18.02
CA TYR A 644 -19.59 22.41 -18.58
C TYR A 644 -18.53 22.10 -17.53
N ILE A 645 -17.73 21.05 -17.75
CA ILE A 645 -16.71 20.54 -16.82
C ILE A 645 -15.75 21.64 -16.34
N GLU A 646 -15.26 22.48 -17.26
CA GLU A 646 -14.24 23.49 -16.98
C GLU A 646 -14.74 24.65 -16.10
N ASN A 647 -16.05 24.90 -16.07
CA ASN A 647 -16.61 26.00 -15.28
C ASN A 647 -16.58 25.72 -13.77
N TRP A 648 -16.35 24.46 -13.36
CA TRP A 648 -16.24 24.06 -11.94
C TRP A 648 -14.88 24.34 -11.31
N TYR A 649 -13.90 24.85 -12.07
CA TYR A 649 -12.51 25.01 -11.62
C TYR A 649 -12.36 25.71 -10.25
N PHE A 650 -13.07 26.83 -10.04
CA PHE A 650 -13.05 27.56 -8.77
C PHE A 650 -13.77 26.83 -7.64
N ALA A 651 -14.88 26.14 -7.93
CA ALA A 651 -15.60 25.33 -6.94
C ALA A 651 -14.74 24.14 -6.47
N LEU A 652 -13.94 23.54 -7.36
CA LEU A 652 -13.00 22.46 -7.05
C LEU A 652 -11.77 22.94 -6.27
N TRP A 653 -11.21 24.10 -6.64
CA TRP A 653 -10.15 24.77 -5.88
C TRP A 653 -10.64 25.08 -4.45
N ALA A 654 -11.86 25.62 -4.31
CA ALA A 654 -12.51 25.93 -3.05
C ALA A 654 -12.98 24.70 -2.25
N TYR A 655 -13.21 23.55 -2.90
CA TYR A 655 -13.49 22.26 -2.24
C TYR A 655 -12.25 21.75 -1.51
N ASN A 656 -11.05 22.03 -2.04
CA ASN A 656 -9.81 21.46 -1.53
C ASN A 656 -9.02 22.34 -0.55
N SER A 657 -8.90 23.65 -0.85
CA SER A 657 -8.14 24.60 -0.02
C SER A 657 -9.01 25.70 0.58
N GLY A 658 -10.33 25.49 0.65
CA GLY A 658 -11.28 26.46 1.19
C GLY A 658 -11.49 27.70 0.32
N PHE A 659 -12.36 28.59 0.83
CA PHE A 659 -12.70 29.86 0.19
C PHE A 659 -12.83 30.96 1.24
N HIS A 660 -12.04 32.02 1.09
CA HIS A 660 -11.94 33.11 2.06
C HIS A 660 -12.91 34.23 1.64
N ALA A 661 -14.16 34.13 2.08
CA ALA A 661 -15.22 35.07 1.68
C ALA A 661 -15.06 36.49 2.26
N THR A 662 -14.38 36.60 3.41
CA THR A 662 -14.05 37.87 4.07
C THR A 662 -12.60 38.23 3.75
N ALA A 663 -12.32 39.52 3.55
CA ALA A 663 -10.93 39.99 3.48
C ALA A 663 -10.20 39.74 4.81
N ASP A 664 -8.93 39.36 4.74
CA ASP A 664 -8.04 39.32 5.90
C ASP A 664 -7.72 40.75 6.43
N SER A 665 -6.77 40.88 7.35
CA SER A 665 -6.36 42.18 7.90
C SER A 665 -5.62 43.09 6.91
N ALA A 666 -5.33 42.62 5.71
CA ALA A 666 -4.47 43.25 4.72
C ALA A 666 -5.27 43.63 3.46
N GLY A 667 -6.05 42.70 2.92
CA GLY A 667 -7.05 42.90 1.88
C GLY A 667 -7.51 41.63 1.16
N HIS A 668 -6.87 40.48 1.41
CA HIS A 668 -6.99 39.26 0.60
C HIS A 668 -8.28 38.49 0.91
N LYS A 669 -8.99 38.11 -0.17
CA LYS A 669 -10.19 37.25 -0.18
C LYS A 669 -10.17 36.39 -1.43
N GLY A 670 -10.98 35.33 -1.50
CA GLY A 670 -11.10 34.46 -2.68
C GLY A 670 -10.51 33.08 -2.48
N VAL A 671 -9.82 32.55 -3.51
CA VAL A 671 -9.14 31.24 -3.45
C VAL A 671 -7.62 31.37 -3.30
N GLY A 672 -7.04 30.50 -2.47
CA GLY A 672 -5.65 30.56 -2.00
C GLY A 672 -4.56 30.19 -3.02
N TRP A 673 -3.33 30.66 -2.78
CA TRP A 673 -2.17 30.48 -3.67
C TRP A 673 -1.69 29.03 -3.78
N THR A 674 -1.90 28.17 -2.77
CA THR A 674 -1.34 26.81 -2.75
C THR A 674 -1.83 25.97 -3.94
N ASN A 675 -3.12 26.04 -4.28
CA ASN A 675 -3.71 25.35 -5.45
C ASN A 675 -3.65 26.16 -6.75
N ASN A 676 -3.03 27.35 -6.77
CA ASN A 676 -2.91 28.16 -7.99
C ASN A 676 -2.01 27.44 -9.03
N PRO A 677 -2.45 27.27 -10.29
CA PRO A 677 -1.66 26.63 -11.34
C PRO A 677 -0.26 27.21 -11.58
N ALA A 678 -0.08 28.51 -11.32
CA ALA A 678 1.17 29.25 -11.48
C ALA A 678 2.16 29.04 -10.31
N ASN A 679 1.70 28.46 -9.20
CA ASN A 679 2.51 28.25 -8.00
C ASN A 679 3.66 27.25 -8.30
N PRO A 680 4.94 27.61 -8.06
CA PRO A 680 6.09 26.78 -8.40
C PRO A 680 6.23 25.49 -7.55
N LEU A 681 5.35 25.28 -6.58
CA LEU A 681 5.04 23.97 -5.98
C LEU A 681 4.72 22.92 -7.06
N TRP A 682 3.93 23.30 -8.06
CA TRP A 682 3.49 22.44 -9.15
C TRP A 682 4.48 22.48 -10.31
N LYS A 683 4.54 21.40 -11.08
CA LYS A 683 5.49 21.29 -12.18
C LYS A 683 5.07 22.23 -13.32
N ALA A 684 5.87 23.26 -13.60
CA ALA A 684 5.51 24.35 -14.52
C ALA A 684 5.40 23.95 -16.00
N ASN A 685 5.81 22.73 -16.35
CA ASN A 685 5.66 22.12 -17.68
C ASN A 685 4.85 20.81 -17.64
N ARG A 686 3.96 20.62 -16.66
CA ARG A 686 3.04 19.48 -16.65
C ARG A 686 2.06 19.56 -17.85
N PRO A 687 1.80 18.45 -18.57
CA PRO A 687 0.69 18.37 -19.52
C PRO A 687 -0.63 18.22 -18.76
N MET A 688 -1.75 18.03 -19.46
CA MET A 688 -3.02 17.66 -18.81
C MET A 688 -2.85 16.42 -17.92
N PHE A 689 -3.50 16.40 -16.75
CA PHE A 689 -3.45 15.23 -15.87
C PHE A 689 -3.99 13.98 -16.61
N LEU A 690 -3.27 12.87 -16.45
CA LEU A 690 -3.46 11.62 -17.19
C LEU A 690 -3.29 11.73 -18.73
N GLU A 691 -2.63 12.77 -19.27
CA GLU A 691 -2.32 12.91 -20.71
C GLU A 691 -0.81 13.02 -20.97
N GLY A 692 -0.23 12.08 -21.71
CA GLY A 692 1.16 12.16 -22.13
C GLY A 692 1.39 13.23 -23.22
N ALA A 693 2.64 13.71 -23.37
CA ALA A 693 3.07 14.78 -24.30
C ALA A 693 3.02 14.42 -25.81
N GLY A 694 2.01 13.64 -26.20
CA GLY A 694 1.55 13.35 -27.56
C GLY A 694 0.02 13.30 -27.69
N GLY A 695 -0.74 13.74 -26.68
CA GLY A 695 -2.21 13.77 -26.70
C GLY A 695 -2.91 12.43 -26.42
N GLY A 696 -2.18 11.45 -25.88
CA GLY A 696 -2.68 10.12 -25.54
C GLY A 696 -2.80 9.92 -24.02
N ASP A 697 -3.69 9.03 -23.62
CA ASP A 697 -3.97 8.76 -22.20
C ASP A 697 -2.75 8.09 -21.52
N ASP A 698 -2.26 8.67 -20.41
CA ASP A 698 -1.07 8.24 -19.67
C ASP A 698 -1.35 8.15 -18.16
N TYR A 699 -1.75 6.94 -17.72
CA TYR A 699 -2.05 6.67 -16.32
C TYR A 699 -0.81 6.62 -15.40
N SER A 700 0.42 6.76 -15.91
CA SER A 700 1.61 6.86 -15.05
C SER A 700 1.59 8.13 -14.17
N HIS A 701 0.87 9.17 -14.61
CA HIS A 701 0.64 10.39 -13.82
C HIS A 701 -0.08 10.10 -12.49
N ALA A 702 -0.85 9.01 -12.37
CA ALA A 702 -1.47 8.61 -11.12
C ALA A 702 -0.48 8.08 -10.05
N ALA A 703 0.77 7.81 -10.42
CA ALA A 703 1.87 7.54 -9.48
C ALA A 703 2.63 8.83 -9.06
N HIS A 704 2.42 9.94 -9.77
CA HIS A 704 2.96 11.26 -9.46
C HIS A 704 1.90 12.39 -9.36
N PRO A 705 0.77 12.21 -8.64
CA PRO A 705 -0.27 13.23 -8.51
C PRO A 705 0.16 14.45 -7.66
N GLN A 706 1.36 14.44 -7.10
CA GLN A 706 1.99 15.61 -6.48
C GLN A 706 2.42 16.69 -7.49
N ASP A 707 2.49 16.37 -8.80
CA ASP A 707 2.91 17.35 -9.83
C ASP A 707 1.78 18.32 -10.25
N TRP A 708 0.51 18.04 -9.89
CA TRP A 708 -0.69 18.79 -10.29
C TRP A 708 -1.55 19.27 -9.08
N PRO A 709 -2.10 20.51 -9.11
CA PRO A 709 -3.07 20.99 -8.14
C PRO A 709 -4.41 20.23 -8.20
N TYR A 710 -5.23 20.36 -7.16
CA TYR A 710 -6.41 19.50 -6.97
C TYR A 710 -7.41 19.54 -8.13
N GLN A 711 -7.82 20.74 -8.55
CA GLN A 711 -8.84 20.93 -9.58
C GLN A 711 -8.40 20.41 -10.96
N GLU A 712 -7.10 20.47 -11.26
CA GLU A 712 -6.53 19.87 -12.48
C GLU A 712 -6.65 18.33 -12.45
N LYS A 713 -6.41 17.72 -11.28
CA LYS A 713 -6.54 16.26 -11.10
C LYS A 713 -7.99 15.79 -11.26
N VAL A 714 -8.94 16.49 -10.66
CA VAL A 714 -10.38 16.16 -10.80
C VAL A 714 -10.83 16.25 -12.26
N ILE A 715 -10.47 17.32 -12.99
CA ILE A 715 -10.80 17.46 -14.42
C ILE A 715 -10.12 16.37 -15.27
N GLY A 716 -8.89 15.97 -14.91
CA GLY A 716 -8.21 14.83 -15.51
C GLY A 716 -9.01 13.53 -15.34
N TRP A 717 -9.49 13.23 -14.13
CA TRP A 717 -10.35 12.07 -13.87
C TRP A 717 -11.72 12.17 -14.58
N SER A 718 -12.34 13.35 -14.65
CA SER A 718 -13.56 13.57 -15.44
C SER A 718 -13.36 13.22 -16.91
N ALA A 719 -12.20 13.55 -17.48
CA ALA A 719 -11.84 13.21 -18.86
C ALA A 719 -11.40 11.75 -19.05
N ARG A 720 -10.80 11.14 -18.02
CA ARG A 720 -10.12 9.83 -18.06
C ARG A 720 -10.47 9.02 -16.79
N PRO A 721 -11.57 8.24 -16.82
CA PRO A 721 -12.03 7.48 -15.67
C PRO A 721 -10.95 6.57 -15.08
N ILE A 722 -10.97 6.42 -13.76
CA ILE A 722 -10.12 5.46 -13.06
C ILE A 722 -10.47 4.02 -13.46
N SER A 723 -9.47 3.16 -13.66
CA SER A 723 -9.67 1.71 -13.71
C SER A 723 -9.94 1.23 -12.29
N ALA A 724 -11.18 0.79 -12.04
CA ALA A 724 -11.74 0.44 -10.75
C ALA A 724 -11.97 -1.08 -10.62
N LEU A 725 -11.97 -1.58 -9.38
CA LEU A 725 -12.24 -2.98 -9.05
C LEU A 725 -13.76 -3.22 -9.00
N PHE A 726 -14.27 -4.23 -9.71
CA PHE A 726 -15.69 -4.64 -9.69
C PHE A 726 -15.92 -5.93 -8.89
N ALA A 727 -14.94 -6.85 -8.91
CA ALA A 727 -14.84 -8.08 -8.13
C ALA A 727 -13.36 -8.53 -8.11
N PRO A 728 -12.92 -9.46 -7.24
CA PRO A 728 -11.58 -10.04 -7.30
C PRO A 728 -11.19 -10.47 -8.73
N GLY A 729 -10.05 -9.98 -9.21
CA GLY A 729 -9.53 -10.18 -10.57
C GLY A 729 -10.15 -9.28 -11.66
N ASP A 730 -11.29 -8.63 -11.40
CA ASP A 730 -12.09 -7.92 -12.39
C ASP A 730 -11.94 -6.38 -12.31
N PHE A 731 -11.11 -5.84 -13.21
CA PHE A 731 -10.86 -4.41 -13.35
C PHE A 731 -11.49 -3.85 -14.62
N LYS A 732 -12.20 -2.72 -14.49
CA LYS A 732 -12.87 -2.01 -15.59
C LYS A 732 -12.86 -0.49 -15.33
N PRO A 733 -13.07 0.36 -16.35
CA PRO A 733 -13.38 1.78 -16.14
C PRO A 733 -14.51 1.95 -15.11
N GLY A 734 -14.29 2.76 -14.08
CA GLY A 734 -15.24 2.91 -12.96
C GLY A 734 -16.56 3.56 -13.37
N TYR A 735 -16.50 4.49 -14.33
CA TYR A 735 -17.62 5.27 -14.86
C TYR A 735 -17.37 5.68 -16.32
N LEU A 736 -18.38 6.26 -16.99
CA LEU A 736 -18.26 6.85 -18.32
C LEU A 736 -17.54 8.21 -18.28
N SER A 737 -16.59 8.42 -19.19
CA SER A 737 -15.84 9.67 -19.36
C SER A 737 -16.71 10.82 -19.84
N ALA A 738 -16.34 12.05 -19.46
CA ALA A 738 -16.85 13.26 -20.11
C ALA A 738 -16.36 13.30 -21.57
N TRP A 739 -17.05 14.07 -22.41
CA TRP A 739 -16.73 14.15 -23.84
C TRP A 739 -16.61 15.59 -24.35
N TRP A 740 -15.81 15.74 -25.40
CA TRP A 740 -15.50 17.00 -26.09
C TRP A 740 -15.62 16.77 -27.60
N ASN A 741 -15.92 17.83 -28.36
CA ASN A 741 -16.07 17.73 -29.82
C ASN A 741 -14.76 17.44 -30.58
N THR A 742 -13.59 17.66 -29.95
CA THR A 742 -12.27 17.33 -30.52
C THR A 742 -11.29 16.90 -29.43
N ASN A 743 -10.23 16.17 -29.81
CA ASN A 743 -9.14 15.83 -28.88
C ASN A 743 -8.40 17.08 -28.37
N GLY A 744 -8.18 18.11 -29.20
CA GLY A 744 -7.55 19.37 -28.76
C GLY A 744 -8.39 20.11 -27.72
N ALA A 745 -9.73 20.07 -27.85
CA ALA A 745 -10.64 20.57 -26.83
C ALA A 745 -10.55 19.76 -25.52
N ARG A 746 -10.37 18.43 -25.58
CA ARG A 746 -10.12 17.58 -24.40
C ARG A 746 -8.79 17.93 -23.73
N SER A 747 -7.68 18.01 -24.49
CA SER A 747 -6.35 18.40 -23.98
C SER A 747 -6.36 19.76 -23.28
N ASN A 748 -7.03 20.75 -23.89
CA ASN A 748 -7.10 22.12 -23.36
C ASN A 748 -8.19 22.31 -22.28
N ALA A 749 -8.75 21.23 -21.71
CA ALA A 749 -9.72 21.31 -20.61
C ALA A 749 -9.10 21.80 -19.29
N GLN A 750 -7.78 21.69 -19.13
CA GLN A 750 -7.04 22.44 -18.12
C GLN A 750 -6.66 23.83 -18.68
N PRO A 751 -6.70 24.90 -17.85
CA PRO A 751 -6.34 26.25 -18.27
C PRO A 751 -4.81 26.43 -18.43
N PRO A 752 -4.37 27.49 -19.16
CA PRO A 752 -2.99 27.91 -19.21
C PRO A 752 -2.39 28.16 -17.81
N VAL A 753 -1.12 27.81 -17.63
CA VAL A 753 -0.45 27.73 -16.32
C VAL A 753 -0.42 29.08 -15.58
N ASP A 754 -0.28 30.21 -16.29
CA ASP A 754 -0.27 31.56 -15.69
C ASP A 754 -1.63 32.30 -15.81
N LEU A 755 -2.73 31.61 -16.17
CA LEU A 755 -4.04 32.25 -16.37
C LEU A 755 -4.55 32.95 -15.09
N PHE A 756 -4.30 32.36 -13.92
CA PHE A 756 -4.70 32.89 -12.61
C PHE A 756 -3.57 33.69 -11.93
N CYS A 757 -2.74 34.34 -12.73
CA CYS A 757 -1.77 35.33 -12.29
C CYS A 757 -1.85 36.56 -13.18
N ASP A 758 -2.44 37.63 -12.66
CA ASP A 758 -2.27 38.98 -13.20
C ASP A 758 -2.36 40.09 -12.13
N SER A 759 -2.08 41.32 -12.56
CA SER A 759 -2.05 42.51 -11.71
C SER A 759 -3.32 42.79 -10.89
N THR A 760 -4.46 42.16 -11.19
CA THR A 760 -5.72 42.33 -10.45
C THR A 760 -5.87 41.36 -9.27
N ASN A 761 -5.21 40.19 -9.27
CA ASN A 761 -5.11 39.30 -8.09
C ASN A 761 -3.78 39.51 -7.33
N HIS A 762 -3.21 40.71 -7.43
CA HIS A 762 -1.90 41.08 -6.90
C HIS A 762 -0.75 40.18 -7.37
N CYS A 763 -0.90 39.48 -8.51
CA CYS A 763 0.10 38.58 -9.07
C CYS A 763 0.75 39.22 -10.30
N ASP A 764 1.85 39.95 -10.15
CA ASP A 764 2.59 40.56 -11.26
C ASP A 764 3.34 39.48 -12.08
N PRO A 765 2.84 39.10 -13.27
CA PRO A 765 3.40 37.97 -14.01
C PRO A 765 4.63 38.40 -14.83
N SER A 766 5.02 39.67 -14.75
CA SER A 766 6.31 40.17 -15.23
C SER A 766 7.35 40.22 -14.10
N LYS A 767 6.93 40.10 -12.83
CA LYS A 767 7.79 39.72 -11.68
C LYS A 767 7.79 38.22 -11.42
N ILE A 768 6.98 37.45 -12.14
CA ILE A 768 7.46 36.22 -12.76
C ILE A 768 8.36 36.62 -13.97
N GLY A 769 9.50 37.31 -13.71
CA GLY A 769 10.48 37.85 -14.67
C GLY A 769 11.56 38.82 -14.08
N ASP A 770 12.82 38.37 -14.08
CA ASP A 770 14.15 39.04 -13.73
C ASP A 770 14.18 39.54 -12.20
N ASN A 771 13.12 40.13 -11.60
CA ASN A 771 13.20 40.84 -10.29
C ASN A 771 12.61 40.17 -9.03
N ASP A 772 12.06 38.96 -9.08
CA ASP A 772 11.22 38.35 -8.02
C ASP A 772 11.96 38.34 -6.69
N SER A 773 11.41 39.01 -5.69
CA SER A 773 12.01 39.05 -4.37
C SER A 773 10.90 39.14 -3.36
N ASN A 774 11.12 38.49 -2.23
CA ASN A 774 10.24 38.57 -1.08
C ASN A 774 10.46 39.87 -0.25
N ASP A 775 10.89 40.91 -0.95
CA ASP A 775 11.04 42.30 -0.51
C ASP A 775 9.86 43.14 -1.05
N PRO A 776 9.44 44.21 -0.33
CA PRO A 776 8.34 45.08 -0.75
C PRO A 776 8.42 45.56 -2.22
N GLY A 777 7.40 45.16 -3.00
CA GLY A 777 7.20 45.55 -4.39
C GLY A 777 7.98 44.74 -5.44
N GLN A 778 8.79 43.75 -5.03
CA GLN A 778 9.65 42.97 -5.95
C GLN A 778 9.06 41.61 -6.36
N GLY A 779 8.18 41.02 -5.56
CA GLY A 779 7.69 39.65 -5.74
C GLY A 779 6.70 39.46 -6.89
N ALA A 780 6.56 38.22 -7.34
CA ALA A 780 5.45 37.77 -8.19
C ALA A 780 4.10 38.07 -7.52
N CYS A 781 3.92 37.77 -6.23
CA CYS A 781 2.86 38.39 -5.43
C CYS A 781 3.32 39.76 -4.93
N THR A 782 2.53 40.82 -5.16
CA THR A 782 2.81 42.16 -4.64
C THR A 782 2.26 42.27 -3.22
N LEU A 783 3.15 42.56 -2.25
CA LEU A 783 2.81 42.54 -0.83
C LEU A 783 1.81 43.63 -0.42
N ASP A 784 1.06 43.34 0.64
CA ASP A 784 0.56 44.37 1.55
C ASP A 784 1.67 44.94 2.44
N SER A 785 1.45 46.15 2.98
CA SER A 785 2.53 46.93 3.60
C SER A 785 3.08 46.32 4.89
N GLY A 786 4.35 45.91 4.86
CA GLY A 786 5.08 45.41 6.04
C GLY A 786 6.42 44.77 5.70
N ASN A 787 6.94 44.00 6.67
CA ASN A 787 8.00 43.00 6.54
C ASN A 787 7.68 41.81 7.46
N SER A 788 8.50 40.76 7.49
CA SER A 788 8.31 39.57 8.35
C SER A 788 8.09 39.87 9.84
N ASP A 789 8.54 41.02 10.33
CA ASP A 789 8.47 41.39 11.75
C ASP A 789 7.23 42.26 12.07
N THR A 790 6.46 42.65 11.05
CA THR A 790 5.36 43.62 11.16
C THR A 790 4.08 43.24 10.39
N ASN A 791 4.17 42.40 9.36
CA ASN A 791 3.04 41.71 8.73
C ASN A 791 3.44 40.23 8.49
N PRO A 792 2.84 39.26 9.19
CA PRO A 792 3.15 37.85 8.98
C PRO A 792 2.44 37.28 7.73
N HIS A 793 1.27 37.82 7.33
CA HIS A 793 0.48 37.40 6.18
C HIS A 793 0.92 38.12 4.89
N TRP A 794 2.18 37.92 4.48
CA TRP A 794 2.84 38.84 3.54
C TRP A 794 2.97 38.35 2.07
N LEU A 795 2.41 37.18 1.70
CA LEU A 795 2.31 36.71 0.29
C LEU A 795 0.97 36.02 0.01
N HIS A 796 0.04 36.72 -0.65
CA HIS A 796 -1.25 36.15 -1.03
C HIS A 796 -1.70 36.62 -2.43
N CYS A 797 -1.30 35.88 -3.48
CA CYS A 797 -1.83 36.03 -4.85
C CYS A 797 -3.28 35.50 -4.97
N TRP A 798 -4.17 35.88 -4.06
CA TRP A 798 -5.51 35.30 -3.93
C TRP A 798 -6.45 35.79 -5.03
N TRP A 799 -7.11 34.84 -5.70
CA TRP A 799 -7.98 35.14 -6.85
C TRP A 799 -9.42 35.38 -6.39
N ASP A 800 -9.98 36.56 -6.65
CA ASP A 800 -11.25 37.02 -6.08
C ASP A 800 -12.36 37.41 -7.08
N HIS A 801 -12.13 37.28 -8.39
CA HIS A 801 -12.98 37.83 -9.44
C HIS A 801 -13.13 36.91 -10.68
N ALA A 802 -13.81 37.37 -11.74
CA ALA A 802 -14.01 36.57 -12.96
C ALA A 802 -12.72 36.44 -13.78
N ALA A 803 -12.34 35.22 -14.17
CA ALA A 803 -11.10 35.00 -14.91
C ALA A 803 -11.25 35.24 -16.42
N PRO A 804 -10.14 35.43 -17.16
CA PRO A 804 -10.18 35.48 -18.62
C PRO A 804 -10.75 34.17 -19.19
N THR A 805 -11.63 34.29 -20.19
CA THR A 805 -12.18 33.14 -20.91
C THR A 805 -11.09 32.47 -21.74
N TRP A 806 -10.87 31.16 -21.52
CA TRP A 806 -9.93 30.36 -22.32
C TRP A 806 -10.60 29.34 -23.25
N LYS A 807 -11.94 29.20 -23.18
CA LYS A 807 -12.76 28.40 -24.08
C LYS A 807 -14.09 29.07 -24.41
N ASP A 808 -14.54 28.94 -25.66
CA ASP A 808 -15.92 29.23 -26.03
C ASP A 808 -16.79 27.95 -25.94
N CYS A 809 -17.49 27.82 -24.81
CA CYS A 809 -18.41 26.71 -24.57
C CYS A 809 -19.66 26.72 -25.47
N GLN A 810 -20.02 27.83 -26.11
CA GLN A 810 -21.32 28.00 -26.79
C GLN A 810 -21.19 28.14 -28.32
N THR A 811 -20.32 29.01 -28.82
CA THR A 811 -20.18 29.26 -30.26
C THR A 811 -19.28 28.23 -30.93
N LEU A 812 -18.24 27.76 -30.22
CA LEU A 812 -17.27 26.78 -30.71
C LEU A 812 -17.41 25.39 -30.07
N ALA A 813 -18.21 25.29 -28.99
CA ALA A 813 -18.47 24.06 -28.24
C ALA A 813 -17.18 23.34 -27.78
N GLU A 814 -16.23 24.11 -27.25
CA GLU A 814 -14.90 23.65 -26.84
C GLU A 814 -14.87 23.04 -25.44
N CYS A 815 -15.92 23.21 -24.64
CA CYS A 815 -16.00 22.77 -23.26
C CYS A 815 -16.51 21.32 -23.13
N GLY A 816 -16.17 20.69 -22.00
CA GLY A 816 -16.48 19.30 -21.72
C GLY A 816 -17.92 19.10 -21.29
N ASN A 817 -18.52 18.01 -21.75
CA ASN A 817 -19.92 17.67 -21.52
C ASN A 817 -20.02 16.41 -20.67
N ALA A 818 -21.03 16.38 -19.79
CA ALA A 818 -21.35 15.22 -18.97
C ALA A 818 -21.81 14.01 -19.80
N VAL A 819 -21.78 12.84 -19.17
CA VAL A 819 -22.57 11.66 -19.57
C VAL A 819 -23.34 11.20 -18.33
N HIS A 820 -24.58 11.67 -18.19
CA HIS A 820 -25.51 11.13 -17.20
C HIS A 820 -25.98 9.75 -17.70
N ARG A 821 -25.70 8.69 -16.94
CA ARG A 821 -25.88 7.31 -17.42
C ARG A 821 -27.18 6.70 -16.94
N PHE A 822 -27.58 7.03 -15.72
CA PHE A 822 -28.76 6.47 -15.07
C PHE A 822 -29.80 7.55 -14.86
N ASP A 823 -30.90 7.46 -15.61
CA ASP A 823 -32.04 8.35 -15.44
C ASP A 823 -32.64 8.28 -14.02
N THR A 824 -33.48 9.25 -13.69
CA THR A 824 -34.07 9.45 -12.35
C THR A 824 -35.10 8.38 -11.96
N SER A 825 -35.42 7.44 -12.85
CA SER A 825 -36.24 6.26 -12.56
C SER A 825 -35.42 4.98 -12.39
N TYR A 826 -34.12 5.00 -12.70
CA TYR A 826 -33.27 3.82 -12.71
C TYR A 826 -32.98 3.33 -11.27
N PRO A 827 -33.24 2.05 -10.92
CA PRO A 827 -33.09 1.54 -9.56
C PRO A 827 -31.62 1.41 -9.09
N GLU A 828 -31.42 1.36 -7.77
CA GLU A 828 -30.09 1.14 -7.16
C GLU A 828 -29.42 -0.11 -7.74
N GLN A 829 -28.15 0.05 -8.13
CA GLN A 829 -27.36 -0.99 -8.77
C GLN A 829 -27.08 -2.13 -7.77
N PRO A 830 -27.04 -3.40 -8.21
CA PRO A 830 -26.96 -4.54 -7.31
C PRO A 830 -25.61 -4.64 -6.58
N ASP A 831 -25.67 -5.17 -5.35
CA ASP A 831 -24.51 -5.44 -4.51
C ASP A 831 -23.52 -6.45 -5.14
N GLY A 832 -22.23 -6.23 -4.87
CA GLY A 832 -21.17 -7.18 -5.19
C GLY A 832 -21.29 -8.51 -4.42
N LYS A 833 -20.71 -9.57 -4.97
CA LYS A 833 -20.89 -10.97 -4.50
C LYS A 833 -19.58 -11.69 -4.16
N ALA A 834 -18.50 -10.94 -3.97
CA ALA A 834 -17.19 -11.47 -3.62
C ALA A 834 -17.14 -11.94 -2.16
N TYR A 835 -16.31 -12.95 -1.86
CA TYR A 835 -16.12 -13.55 -0.53
C TYR A 835 -17.45 -13.83 0.21
N PRO A 836 -18.27 -14.78 -0.28
CA PRO A 836 -19.53 -15.13 0.37
C PRO A 836 -19.30 -15.83 1.72
N PRO A 837 -20.02 -15.44 2.78
CA PRO A 837 -19.81 -15.99 4.12
C PRO A 837 -20.29 -17.43 4.28
N ARG A 838 -19.76 -18.09 5.30
CA ARG A 838 -20.07 -19.48 5.65
C ARG A 838 -21.08 -19.55 6.80
N CYS A 839 -22.36 -19.43 6.48
CA CYS A 839 -23.44 -19.46 7.48
C CYS A 839 -23.73 -20.84 8.10
N SER A 840 -23.25 -21.93 7.51
CA SER A 840 -23.37 -23.27 8.09
C SER A 840 -22.03 -23.79 8.60
N SER A 841 -21.97 -24.24 9.86
CA SER A 841 -20.76 -24.82 10.42
C SER A 841 -20.26 -26.00 9.56
N GLY A 842 -21.17 -26.89 9.14
CA GLY A 842 -20.80 -28.14 8.45
C GLY A 842 -20.01 -29.09 9.37
N LEU A 843 -20.15 -28.93 10.69
CA LEU A 843 -19.52 -29.74 11.71
C LEU A 843 -20.48 -30.83 12.22
N PRO A 844 -19.99 -31.89 12.88
CA PRO A 844 -20.84 -32.93 13.47
C PRO A 844 -21.84 -32.39 14.50
N GLU A 845 -23.02 -32.98 14.56
CA GLU A 845 -24.08 -32.62 15.51
C GLU A 845 -23.58 -32.64 16.98
N GLY A 846 -24.02 -31.67 17.78
CA GLY A 846 -23.57 -31.50 19.17
C GLY A 846 -22.17 -30.92 19.34
N THR A 847 -21.50 -30.53 18.25
CA THR A 847 -20.30 -29.67 18.30
C THR A 847 -20.69 -28.27 18.77
N LEU A 848 -20.02 -27.78 19.81
CA LEU A 848 -20.25 -26.44 20.34
C LEU A 848 -19.37 -25.43 19.61
N VAL A 849 -19.89 -24.24 19.26
CA VAL A 849 -19.14 -23.21 18.53
C VAL A 849 -19.11 -21.91 19.33
N VAL A 850 -17.91 -21.39 19.61
CA VAL A 850 -17.70 -20.06 20.16
C VAL A 850 -17.29 -19.14 19.01
N ASP A 851 -18.21 -18.27 18.64
CA ASP A 851 -18.03 -17.27 17.60
C ASP A 851 -17.14 -16.09 18.08
N ASN A 852 -16.66 -15.23 17.16
CA ASN A 852 -15.96 -14.00 17.53
C ASN A 852 -16.91 -12.85 17.93
N LEU A 853 -18.22 -12.98 17.68
CA LEU A 853 -19.24 -12.04 18.11
C LEU A 853 -20.09 -12.58 19.28
N PRO A 854 -20.68 -11.71 20.10
CA PRO A 854 -21.66 -12.11 21.11
C PRO A 854 -22.92 -12.72 20.48
N LYS A 855 -23.45 -13.79 21.10
CA LYS A 855 -24.71 -14.41 20.68
C LYS A 855 -25.85 -13.38 20.59
N GLY A 856 -26.58 -13.39 19.48
CA GLY A 856 -27.70 -12.49 19.20
C GLY A 856 -27.32 -11.17 18.52
N VAL A 857 -26.04 -10.93 18.23
CA VAL A 857 -25.62 -9.84 17.33
C VAL A 857 -25.81 -10.30 15.88
N THR A 858 -26.49 -9.51 15.05
CA THR A 858 -26.39 -9.64 13.59
C THR A 858 -25.17 -8.84 13.12
N PRO A 859 -24.27 -9.41 12.29
CA PRO A 859 -23.18 -8.64 11.66
C PRO A 859 -23.70 -7.61 10.66
N THR A 860 -22.90 -6.58 10.37
CA THR A 860 -23.26 -5.57 9.37
C THR A 860 -23.06 -6.13 7.96
N GLY A 861 -24.14 -6.31 7.19
CA GLY A 861 -24.08 -6.90 5.86
C GLY A 861 -25.37 -6.79 5.06
N SER A 862 -25.32 -7.03 3.75
CA SER A 862 -26.55 -7.13 2.94
C SER A 862 -27.33 -8.39 3.32
N THR A 863 -28.66 -8.35 3.35
CA THR A 863 -29.51 -9.52 3.69
C THR A 863 -29.35 -10.72 2.74
N ALA A 864 -28.75 -10.52 1.56
CA ALA A 864 -28.39 -11.59 0.62
C ALA A 864 -27.05 -12.29 0.95
N ARG A 865 -26.33 -11.82 1.98
CA ARG A 865 -25.07 -12.37 2.51
C ARG A 865 -25.21 -12.81 3.97
N GLY A 866 -25.81 -11.95 4.79
CA GLY A 866 -25.82 -12.08 6.25
C GLY A 866 -26.40 -13.39 6.74
N CYS A 867 -25.72 -14.02 7.70
CA CYS A 867 -26.08 -15.31 8.26
C CYS A 867 -27.20 -15.27 9.32
N GLY A 868 -27.77 -14.08 9.57
CA GLY A 868 -28.70 -13.82 10.67
C GLY A 868 -27.98 -13.55 12.00
N PRO A 869 -28.71 -13.53 13.13
CA PRO A 869 -28.10 -13.33 14.45
C PRO A 869 -27.14 -14.46 14.81
N VAL A 870 -25.96 -14.10 15.30
CA VAL A 870 -24.89 -15.03 15.68
C VAL A 870 -25.34 -15.99 16.78
N GLU A 871 -25.02 -17.27 16.60
CA GLU A 871 -25.18 -18.33 17.59
C GLU A 871 -23.79 -18.72 18.14
N SER A 872 -23.62 -18.61 19.46
CA SER A 872 -22.34 -18.82 20.14
C SER A 872 -22.54 -19.48 21.51
N ASP A 873 -21.80 -20.55 21.78
CA ASP A 873 -21.78 -21.36 23.02
C ASP A 873 -20.84 -20.79 24.10
N GLY A 874 -20.35 -19.56 23.94
CA GLY A 874 -19.37 -18.96 24.83
C GLY A 874 -19.18 -17.47 24.60
N THR A 875 -17.97 -16.99 24.85
CA THR A 875 -17.58 -15.58 24.61
C THR A 875 -16.24 -15.50 23.90
N PHE A 876 -16.13 -14.50 23.01
CA PHE A 876 -14.86 -13.97 22.54
C PHE A 876 -14.56 -12.64 23.24
N GLY A 877 -13.28 -12.28 23.31
CA GLY A 877 -12.83 -10.98 23.77
C GLY A 877 -11.36 -10.75 23.44
N PHE A 878 -10.97 -9.50 23.29
CA PHE A 878 -9.59 -9.11 23.03
C PHE A 878 -8.81 -8.81 24.31
N SER A 879 -7.49 -8.70 24.15
CA SER A 879 -6.57 -8.00 25.03
C SER A 879 -5.57 -7.24 24.16
N PHE A 880 -5.52 -5.91 24.33
CA PHE A 880 -4.65 -4.99 23.60
C PHE A 880 -3.47 -4.55 24.47
N GLY A 881 -2.32 -4.37 23.84
CA GLY A 881 -1.15 -3.77 24.45
C GLY A 881 -1.37 -2.29 24.76
N SER A 882 -1.24 -1.91 26.03
CA SER A 882 -1.33 -0.52 26.47
C SER A 882 -0.01 0.24 26.28
N SER A 883 -0.10 1.50 25.87
CA SER A 883 0.98 2.50 25.96
C SER A 883 0.57 3.63 26.90
N SER A 884 1.49 4.55 27.18
CA SER A 884 1.23 5.85 27.78
C SER A 884 1.59 6.93 26.75
N SER A 885 0.59 7.57 26.16
CA SER A 885 0.80 8.67 25.23
C SER A 885 0.69 10.01 25.96
N THR A 886 1.66 10.89 25.72
CA THR A 886 1.57 12.33 26.01
C THR A 886 1.25 13.04 24.71
N MET A 887 0.32 13.98 24.76
CA MET A 887 -0.39 14.57 23.63
C MET A 887 -0.39 16.08 23.81
N GLU A 888 -0.10 16.84 22.75
CA GLU A 888 -0.19 18.30 22.76
C GLU A 888 -1.61 18.74 22.38
N ARG A 889 -2.06 19.88 22.91
CA ARG A 889 -3.39 20.45 22.65
C ARG A 889 -3.29 21.75 21.87
N PRO A 890 -4.37 22.21 21.23
CA PRO A 890 -4.46 23.54 20.62
C PRO A 890 -4.36 24.76 21.59
N ASP A 891 -4.06 24.53 22.87
CA ASP A 891 -3.82 25.55 23.91
C ASP A 891 -2.40 25.44 24.52
N ASP A 892 -1.46 24.82 23.78
CA ASP A 892 -0.08 24.50 24.15
C ASP A 892 0.07 23.66 25.44
N SER A 893 -1.03 23.11 25.99
CA SER A 893 -1.00 22.27 27.20
C SER A 893 -0.99 20.77 26.87
N THR A 894 -0.29 19.98 27.68
CA THR A 894 -0.15 18.53 27.43
C THR A 894 -1.18 17.70 28.20
N LEU A 895 -1.75 16.69 27.55
CA LEU A 895 -2.54 15.62 28.16
C LEU A 895 -1.78 14.29 28.11
N THR A 896 -1.68 13.57 29.21
CA THR A 896 -1.14 12.19 29.22
C THR A 896 -2.22 11.20 29.60
N MET A 897 -2.38 10.13 28.80
CA MET A 897 -3.36 9.07 29.03
C MET A 897 -2.84 7.69 28.63
N THR A 898 -3.47 6.63 29.15
CA THR A 898 -3.28 5.27 28.64
C THR A 898 -3.94 5.14 27.27
N THR A 899 -3.20 4.63 26.29
CA THR A 899 -3.64 4.41 24.90
C THR A 899 -3.41 2.96 24.49
N TYR A 900 -3.95 2.51 23.36
CA TYR A 900 -3.83 1.13 22.88
C TYR A 900 -3.47 1.08 21.39
N PRO A 901 -2.20 1.35 21.01
CA PRO A 901 -1.83 1.51 19.60
C PRO A 901 -2.09 0.26 18.74
N SER A 902 -2.08 -0.94 19.35
CA SER A 902 -2.51 -2.19 18.70
C SER A 902 -3.93 -2.15 18.10
N LYS A 903 -4.82 -1.28 18.57
CA LYS A 903 -6.16 -1.10 17.97
C LYS A 903 -6.11 -0.47 16.58
N ILE A 904 -5.11 0.38 16.30
CA ILE A 904 -4.88 0.97 14.98
C ILE A 904 -4.67 -0.14 13.94
N ASP A 905 -3.86 -1.14 14.30
CA ASP A 905 -3.51 -2.32 13.50
C ASP A 905 -4.58 -3.44 13.54
N THR A 906 -5.71 -3.22 14.21
CA THR A 906 -6.83 -4.18 14.31
C THR A 906 -7.98 -3.76 13.39
N HIS A 907 -8.50 -4.71 12.61
CA HIS A 907 -9.45 -4.51 11.52
C HIS A 907 -10.60 -5.55 11.53
N GLN A 908 -11.74 -5.22 10.90
CA GLN A 908 -12.92 -6.08 10.79
C GLN A 908 -13.47 -6.18 9.35
N ILE A 909 -13.93 -7.36 8.94
CA ILE A 909 -14.47 -7.68 7.60
C ILE A 909 -15.75 -8.54 7.69
N GLY A 910 -16.78 -8.19 6.90
CA GLY A 910 -18.01 -8.97 6.72
C GLY A 910 -17.85 -10.10 5.69
N ALA A 911 -17.22 -11.18 6.12
CA ALA A 911 -17.05 -12.46 5.44
C ALA A 911 -16.65 -13.53 6.48
N GLY A 912 -16.01 -14.64 6.10
CA GLY A 912 -15.60 -15.69 7.06
C GLY A 912 -16.78 -16.59 7.46
N TYR A 913 -16.71 -17.23 8.62
CA TYR A 913 -17.90 -17.84 9.25
C TYR A 913 -18.77 -16.74 9.90
N GLY A 914 -20.07 -16.98 10.01
CA GLY A 914 -21.02 -16.01 10.59
C GLY A 914 -21.29 -14.73 9.78
N ASP A 915 -20.49 -14.40 8.75
CA ASP A 915 -20.39 -13.09 8.08
C ASP A 915 -19.65 -12.02 8.92
N HIS A 916 -18.69 -12.43 9.77
CA HIS A 916 -17.75 -11.52 10.43
C HIS A 916 -16.39 -12.16 10.79
N PHE A 917 -15.26 -11.54 10.40
CA PHE A 917 -13.95 -11.84 11.00
C PHE A 917 -13.10 -10.60 11.33
N TRP A 918 -12.22 -10.76 12.32
CA TRP A 918 -11.20 -9.78 12.70
C TRP A 918 -9.84 -10.18 12.12
N PHE A 919 -8.98 -9.22 11.78
CA PHE A 919 -7.57 -9.48 11.49
C PHE A 919 -6.65 -8.33 11.95
N ALA A 920 -5.35 -8.62 11.98
CA ALA A 920 -4.25 -7.68 12.24
C ALA A 920 -2.96 -8.17 11.58
N HIS A 921 -1.98 -7.29 11.37
CA HIS A 921 -0.70 -7.68 10.77
C HIS A 921 0.20 -8.40 11.80
N THR A 922 1.00 -9.36 11.34
CA THR A 922 1.95 -10.09 12.20
C THR A 922 3.22 -9.28 12.46
N ARG A 923 3.68 -9.30 13.72
CA ARG A 923 4.75 -8.41 14.23
C ARG A 923 5.72 -9.13 15.15
N GLN A 924 6.88 -8.51 15.41
CA GLN A 924 7.76 -8.86 16.53
C GLN A 924 7.57 -7.88 17.70
N PRO A 925 7.94 -8.25 18.94
CA PRO A 925 8.04 -7.30 20.05
C PRO A 925 9.05 -6.19 19.75
N GLU A 926 8.67 -4.93 19.99
CA GLU A 926 9.59 -3.79 19.84
C GLU A 926 10.81 -3.91 20.76
N THR A 927 11.98 -3.49 20.27
CA THR A 927 13.26 -3.62 20.99
C THR A 927 13.36 -2.74 22.24
N HIS A 928 12.54 -1.70 22.36
CA HIS A 928 12.51 -0.85 23.56
C HIS A 928 11.59 -1.49 24.64
N PRO A 929 12.09 -1.85 25.84
CA PRO A 929 11.34 -2.66 26.78
C PRO A 929 9.96 -2.12 27.18
N SER A 930 9.81 -0.80 27.34
CA SER A 930 8.52 -0.16 27.69
C SER A 930 7.49 -0.16 26.56
N LEU A 931 7.92 -0.39 25.31
CA LEU A 931 7.06 -0.39 24.12
C LEU A 931 6.80 -1.82 23.62
N SER A 932 7.67 -2.78 23.94
CA SER A 932 7.70 -4.18 23.50
C SER A 932 6.35 -4.92 23.42
N GLY A 933 5.35 -4.54 24.23
CA GLY A 933 4.02 -5.15 24.23
C GLY A 933 2.90 -4.34 23.56
N ARG A 934 3.08 -3.07 23.18
CA ARG A 934 1.98 -2.15 22.82
C ARG A 934 1.27 -2.53 21.52
N MET A 935 2.00 -3.09 20.55
CA MET A 935 1.48 -3.57 19.28
C MET A 935 0.90 -4.99 19.32
N LYS A 936 0.78 -5.57 20.52
CA LYS A 936 0.22 -6.91 20.71
C LYS A 936 -1.31 -6.88 20.75
N VAL A 937 -1.93 -7.59 19.82
CA VAL A 937 -3.35 -7.97 19.83
C VAL A 937 -3.44 -9.43 20.28
N THR A 938 -4.32 -9.76 21.24
CA THR A 938 -4.62 -11.14 21.63
C THR A 938 -6.12 -11.38 21.71
N GLY A 939 -6.69 -12.08 20.74
CA GLY A 939 -8.08 -12.56 20.78
C GLY A 939 -8.20 -13.88 21.54
N LYS A 940 -9.25 -14.03 22.35
CA LYS A 940 -9.52 -15.24 23.14
C LYS A 940 -10.98 -15.67 23.09
N TRP A 941 -11.21 -16.91 22.67
CA TRP A 941 -12.48 -17.61 22.79
C TRP A 941 -12.51 -18.42 24.09
N THR A 942 -13.63 -18.39 24.81
CA THR A 942 -13.86 -19.15 26.05
C THR A 942 -15.24 -19.81 25.99
N LEU A 943 -15.29 -21.13 26.17
CA LEU A 943 -16.55 -21.88 26.12
C LEU A 943 -17.37 -21.67 27.40
N GLY A 944 -18.69 -21.52 27.27
CA GLY A 944 -19.63 -21.37 28.40
C GLY A 944 -19.85 -22.64 29.23
N GLN A 945 -19.03 -23.68 29.05
CA GLN A 945 -19.14 -24.98 29.72
C GLN A 945 -17.76 -25.41 30.23
N SER A 946 -17.68 -25.97 31.43
CA SER A 946 -16.42 -26.39 32.05
C SER A 946 -16.30 -27.91 32.14
N ALA A 947 -15.06 -28.41 32.16
CA ALA A 947 -14.71 -29.82 32.34
C ALA A 947 -15.41 -30.77 31.35
N ILE A 948 -15.48 -30.38 30.06
CA ILE A 948 -16.18 -31.14 29.01
C ILE A 948 -15.54 -32.50 28.65
N GLY A 949 -14.43 -32.87 29.31
CA GLY A 949 -13.69 -34.10 29.03
C GLY A 949 -12.94 -34.03 27.70
N TRP A 950 -12.95 -35.13 26.95
CA TRP A 950 -12.27 -35.20 25.65
C TRP A 950 -13.05 -34.42 24.58
N ALA A 951 -12.39 -33.49 23.89
CA ALA A 951 -12.95 -32.80 22.74
C ALA A 951 -11.88 -32.51 21.68
N ARG A 952 -12.28 -32.54 20.40
CA ARG A 952 -11.49 -31.97 19.30
C ARG A 952 -11.70 -30.46 19.27
N VAL A 953 -10.61 -29.71 19.13
CA VAL A 953 -10.64 -28.26 18.90
C VAL A 953 -10.40 -27.99 17.42
N LEU A 954 -11.33 -27.30 16.78
CA LEU A 954 -11.16 -26.76 15.43
C LEU A 954 -11.24 -25.23 15.49
N VAL A 955 -10.56 -24.56 14.57
CA VAL A 955 -10.65 -23.11 14.37
C VAL A 955 -11.14 -22.84 12.96
N HIS A 956 -12.01 -21.85 12.78
CA HIS A 956 -12.34 -21.38 11.44
C HIS A 956 -11.22 -20.46 10.95
N VAL A 957 -10.94 -20.56 9.65
CA VAL A 957 -9.97 -19.74 8.93
C VAL A 957 -10.72 -19.19 7.71
N PRO A 958 -10.77 -17.86 7.53
CA PRO A 958 -11.49 -17.23 6.43
C PRO A 958 -10.79 -17.47 5.08
N ASP A 959 -11.43 -17.04 3.99
CA ASP A 959 -10.91 -17.18 2.64
C ASP A 959 -9.85 -16.13 2.23
N HIS A 960 -9.79 -14.99 2.93
CA HIS A 960 -8.82 -13.90 2.74
C HIS A 960 -8.47 -13.22 4.08
N GLY A 961 -7.46 -12.34 4.11
CA GLY A 961 -7.06 -11.58 5.31
C GLY A 961 -6.49 -12.45 6.44
N ALA A 962 -5.93 -13.61 6.08
CA ALA A 962 -5.47 -14.64 7.02
C ALA A 962 -4.32 -15.41 6.35
N HIS A 963 -3.08 -14.95 6.56
CA HIS A 963 -1.97 -15.29 5.67
C HIS A 963 -0.83 -16.02 6.39
N THR A 964 -0.54 -15.63 7.64
CA THR A 964 0.66 -16.09 8.35
C THR A 964 0.82 -17.61 8.40
N ARG A 965 2.06 -18.07 8.19
CA ARG A 965 2.46 -19.48 8.36
C ARG A 965 2.71 -19.88 9.83
N GLN A 966 2.61 -18.92 10.76
CA GLN A 966 3.01 -19.05 12.17
C GLN A 966 1.89 -18.68 13.17
N ALA A 967 0.61 -18.86 12.83
CA ALA A 967 -0.49 -18.59 13.76
C ALA A 967 -0.47 -19.59 14.94
N VAL A 968 0.09 -19.18 16.09
CA VAL A 968 0.19 -20.01 17.30
C VAL A 968 -1.05 -19.82 18.17
N TYR A 969 -1.90 -20.83 18.19
CA TYR A 969 -3.06 -20.93 19.07
C TYR A 969 -2.69 -21.63 20.38
N THR A 970 -3.03 -21.04 21.53
CA THR A 970 -2.86 -21.64 22.87
C THR A 970 -4.18 -22.18 23.39
N VAL A 971 -4.25 -23.48 23.68
CA VAL A 971 -5.44 -24.18 24.18
C VAL A 971 -5.43 -24.30 25.71
N GLY A 972 -6.19 -23.43 26.37
CA GLY A 972 -6.33 -23.33 27.82
C GLY A 972 -7.41 -24.26 28.41
N GLY A 973 -7.26 -24.61 29.69
CA GLY A 973 -8.20 -25.47 30.43
C GLY A 973 -8.07 -26.98 30.17
N SER A 974 -7.11 -27.38 29.33
CA SER A 974 -6.75 -28.79 29.09
C SER A 974 -5.58 -29.26 29.96
N ASN A 975 -5.34 -30.57 30.01
CA ASN A 975 -4.20 -31.18 30.69
C ASN A 975 -3.02 -31.56 29.75
N SER A 976 -2.98 -31.06 28.51
CA SER A 976 -1.89 -31.39 27.56
C SER A 976 -0.55 -30.76 27.98
N THR A 977 0.55 -31.51 27.85
CA THR A 977 1.92 -31.01 28.06
C THR A 977 2.40 -30.08 26.94
N SER A 978 1.63 -29.97 25.85
CA SER A 978 1.79 -28.95 24.82
C SER A 978 0.44 -28.26 24.60
N PRO A 979 0.21 -27.05 25.14
CA PRO A 979 -1.02 -26.30 24.88
C PRO A 979 -0.98 -25.52 23.56
N ASN A 980 0.20 -25.29 22.97
CA ASN A 980 0.36 -24.45 21.77
C ASN A 980 0.27 -25.29 20.49
N ARG A 981 -0.37 -24.75 19.46
CA ARG A 981 -0.52 -25.34 18.12
C ARG A 981 -0.31 -24.27 17.05
N ALA A 982 0.67 -24.45 16.19
CA ALA A 982 0.88 -23.56 15.04
C ALA A 982 0.13 -24.10 13.82
N ILE A 983 -0.51 -23.21 13.06
CA ILE A 983 -1.04 -23.51 11.72
C ILE A 983 -0.61 -22.42 10.73
N GLN A 984 -0.55 -22.76 9.45
CA GLN A 984 -0.69 -21.75 8.40
C GLN A 984 -2.16 -21.32 8.30
N GLN A 985 -2.40 -20.03 8.10
CA GLN A 985 -3.74 -19.49 7.83
C GLN A 985 -4.05 -19.26 6.34
N ARG A 986 -3.05 -19.27 5.43
CA ARG A 986 -3.24 -19.06 3.97
C ARG A 986 -3.93 -20.24 3.25
N VAL A 987 -5.07 -20.68 3.76
CA VAL A 987 -5.89 -21.82 3.29
C VAL A 987 -6.76 -21.45 2.08
N GLN A 988 -6.97 -20.15 1.83
CA GLN A 988 -7.64 -19.57 0.65
C GLN A 988 -9.10 -20.01 0.44
N LYS A 989 -9.78 -20.42 1.51
CA LYS A 989 -11.22 -20.78 1.53
C LYS A 989 -11.72 -20.93 2.97
N ASN A 990 -12.96 -20.48 3.24
CA ASN A 990 -13.65 -20.59 4.54
C ASN A 990 -13.68 -22.04 5.08
N SER A 991 -12.77 -22.38 5.99
CA SER A 991 -12.43 -23.76 6.39
C SER A 991 -12.25 -23.94 7.89
N TRP A 992 -12.70 -25.08 8.42
CA TRP A 992 -12.37 -25.52 9.79
C TRP A 992 -11.05 -26.31 9.80
N VAL A 993 -10.08 -25.86 10.58
CA VAL A 993 -8.74 -26.47 10.73
C VAL A 993 -8.61 -27.12 12.11
N ASN A 994 -8.18 -28.38 12.15
CA ASN A 994 -7.98 -29.14 13.39
C ASN A 994 -6.71 -28.69 14.15
N LEU A 995 -6.87 -28.23 15.40
CA LEU A 995 -5.77 -28.02 16.35
C LEU A 995 -5.40 -29.30 17.12
N GLY A 996 -6.29 -30.27 17.16
CA GLY A 996 -6.10 -31.58 17.79
C GLY A 996 -7.12 -31.88 18.88
N VAL A 997 -6.92 -33.01 19.56
CA VAL A 997 -7.82 -33.54 20.60
C VAL A 997 -7.22 -33.41 21.99
N PHE A 998 -7.96 -32.71 22.86
CA PHE A 998 -7.54 -32.34 24.21
C PHE A 998 -8.51 -32.90 25.26
N ASN A 999 -8.02 -33.13 26.49
CA ASN A 999 -8.86 -33.44 27.64
C ASN A 999 -8.99 -32.22 28.55
N PHE A 1000 -10.19 -31.65 28.59
CA PHE A 1000 -10.51 -30.44 29.34
C PHE A 1000 -10.95 -30.77 30.76
N THR A 1001 -10.11 -30.37 31.73
CA THR A 1001 -10.35 -30.49 33.17
C THR A 1001 -10.83 -29.17 33.79
N GLY A 1002 -10.63 -28.04 33.10
CA GLY A 1002 -11.18 -26.73 33.43
C GLY A 1002 -12.12 -26.20 32.35
N THR A 1003 -12.31 -24.89 32.29
CA THR A 1003 -13.05 -24.21 31.22
C THR A 1003 -12.21 -24.20 29.93
N PRO A 1004 -12.69 -24.80 28.81
CA PRO A 1004 -12.00 -24.73 27.53
C PRO A 1004 -11.87 -23.28 27.05
N SER A 1005 -10.67 -22.92 26.61
CA SER A 1005 -10.44 -21.65 25.91
C SER A 1005 -9.35 -21.81 24.87
N VAL A 1006 -9.37 -20.94 23.87
CA VAL A 1006 -8.35 -20.83 22.83
C VAL A 1006 -7.93 -19.37 22.75
N SER A 1007 -6.65 -19.09 22.57
CA SER A 1007 -6.15 -17.72 22.37
C SER A 1007 -5.14 -17.68 21.22
N LEU A 1008 -5.21 -16.61 20.42
CA LEU A 1008 -4.31 -16.33 19.30
C LEU A 1008 -3.84 -14.89 19.41
N ASN A 1009 -2.60 -14.62 19.02
CA ASN A 1009 -1.99 -13.29 19.08
C ASN A 1009 -1.14 -13.01 17.83
N ASN A 1010 -0.93 -11.74 17.49
CA ASN A 1010 -0.23 -11.33 16.27
C ASN A 1010 1.30 -11.38 16.32
N PHE A 1011 1.91 -11.80 17.42
CA PHE A 1011 3.36 -11.88 17.50
C PHE A 1011 3.88 -13.24 16.98
N THR A 1012 4.67 -13.20 15.90
CA THR A 1012 5.31 -14.37 15.27
C THR A 1012 6.84 -14.19 15.21
N LYS A 1013 7.60 -15.19 14.76
CA LYS A 1013 9.07 -15.06 14.63
C LYS A 1013 9.49 -14.30 13.37
N ASP A 1014 8.61 -14.21 12.40
CA ASP A 1014 8.83 -13.65 11.06
C ASP A 1014 7.97 -12.41 10.76
N GLY A 1015 7.15 -11.97 11.71
CA GLY A 1015 6.23 -10.84 11.54
C GLY A 1015 6.96 -9.51 11.46
N ASP A 1016 7.08 -8.98 10.26
CA ASP A 1016 7.61 -7.64 9.96
C ASP A 1016 6.50 -6.60 9.71
N GLY A 1017 5.25 -7.04 9.55
CA GLY A 1017 4.08 -6.25 9.14
C GLY A 1017 3.44 -6.73 7.83
N SER A 1018 4.10 -7.60 7.05
CA SER A 1018 3.66 -7.97 5.69
C SER A 1018 2.70 -9.16 5.57
N GLU A 1019 2.37 -9.87 6.65
CA GLU A 1019 1.48 -11.05 6.65
C GLU A 1019 0.38 -10.94 7.72
N ASP A 1020 -0.88 -11.17 7.34
CA ASP A 1020 -2.05 -11.07 8.23
C ASP A 1020 -2.23 -12.28 9.16
N VAL A 1021 -2.84 -12.03 10.33
CA VAL A 1021 -3.42 -13.05 11.23
C VAL A 1021 -4.90 -12.75 11.52
N ALA A 1022 -5.76 -13.76 11.45
CA ALA A 1022 -7.21 -13.63 11.62
C ALA A 1022 -7.79 -14.33 12.86
N TRP A 1023 -8.87 -13.75 13.42
CA TRP A 1023 -9.73 -14.30 14.46
C TRP A 1023 -11.18 -14.41 13.98
N ASP A 1024 -11.58 -15.64 13.66
CA ASP A 1024 -12.93 -16.06 13.27
C ASP A 1024 -13.56 -16.90 14.43
N ALA A 1025 -14.16 -18.07 14.20
CA ALA A 1025 -14.79 -18.90 15.23
C ALA A 1025 -13.93 -20.10 15.72
N VAL A 1026 -14.30 -20.68 16.86
CA VAL A 1026 -13.66 -21.88 17.46
C VAL A 1026 -14.71 -22.93 17.82
N ALA A 1027 -14.49 -24.18 17.42
CA ALA A 1027 -15.40 -25.28 17.66
C ALA A 1027 -14.82 -26.37 18.59
N PHE A 1028 -15.66 -26.87 19.50
CA PHE A 1028 -15.36 -27.92 20.47
C PHE A 1028 -16.27 -29.13 20.22
N GLN A 1029 -15.80 -30.07 19.39
CA GLN A 1029 -16.50 -31.33 19.13
C GLN A 1029 -16.22 -32.31 20.28
N LYS A 1030 -17.21 -32.51 21.16
CA LYS A 1030 -17.13 -33.46 22.28
C LYS A 1030 -16.92 -34.89 21.77
N LEU A 1031 -16.06 -35.65 22.45
CA LEU A 1031 -15.74 -37.04 22.14
C LEU A 1031 -16.12 -37.93 23.33
N PRO A 1032 -16.64 -39.16 23.10
CA PRO A 1032 -17.09 -40.04 24.18
C PRO A 1032 -15.94 -40.62 25.04
N ARG A 1033 -14.69 -40.48 24.58
CA ARG A 1033 -13.45 -40.95 25.22
C ARG A 1033 -12.25 -40.37 24.47
N LYS A 1034 -11.04 -40.62 24.97
CA LYS A 1034 -9.81 -40.42 24.20
C LYS A 1034 -9.89 -41.19 22.85
N PRO A 1035 -9.41 -40.61 21.74
CA PRO A 1035 -9.08 -41.35 20.53
C PRO A 1035 -8.23 -42.59 20.84
N ALA A 1036 -8.42 -43.67 20.08
CA ALA A 1036 -7.54 -44.83 20.18
C ALA A 1036 -6.13 -44.47 19.68
N ASP A 1037 -6.08 -43.65 18.63
CA ASP A 1037 -4.85 -43.20 18.01
C ASP A 1037 -4.79 -41.68 17.95
N GLN A 1038 -3.61 -41.13 18.24
CA GLN A 1038 -3.26 -39.72 18.05
C GLN A 1038 -1.91 -39.69 17.34
N VAL A 1039 -1.94 -39.33 16.06
CA VAL A 1039 -0.88 -39.62 15.10
C VAL A 1039 -0.30 -38.33 14.52
N VAL A 1040 1.01 -38.16 14.64
CA VAL A 1040 1.73 -37.01 14.07
C VAL A 1040 2.66 -37.49 12.96
N ALA A 1041 2.55 -36.87 11.78
CA ALA A 1041 3.44 -37.13 10.64
C ALA A 1041 4.47 -36.01 10.48
N LEU A 1042 5.71 -36.35 10.80
CA LEU A 1042 6.93 -35.54 10.67
C LEU A 1042 7.75 -35.99 9.45
N GLY A 1043 8.79 -35.25 9.11
CA GLY A 1043 9.79 -35.67 8.12
C GLY A 1043 9.87 -34.79 6.88
N ASP A 1044 10.48 -35.35 5.83
CA ASP A 1044 10.79 -34.65 4.58
C ASP A 1044 9.72 -34.82 3.47
N SER A 1045 10.12 -34.60 2.22
CA SER A 1045 9.39 -34.89 0.97
C SER A 1045 8.66 -36.24 0.94
N PHE A 1046 9.28 -37.31 1.44
CA PHE A 1046 8.69 -38.65 1.47
C PHE A 1046 7.58 -38.78 2.52
N SER A 1047 7.60 -37.96 3.57
CA SER A 1047 6.50 -37.87 4.55
C SER A 1047 5.41 -36.88 4.17
N SER A 1048 5.75 -35.75 3.53
CA SER A 1048 4.79 -34.73 3.07
C SER A 1048 4.00 -35.18 1.83
N GLY A 1049 4.58 -36.06 1.00
CA GLY A 1049 3.96 -36.57 -0.21
C GLY A 1049 4.31 -35.77 -1.46
N GLU A 1050 5.55 -35.28 -1.56
CA GLU A 1050 6.11 -34.69 -2.78
C GLU A 1050 5.91 -35.63 -3.98
N GLY A 1051 5.43 -35.09 -5.10
CA GLY A 1051 5.07 -35.84 -6.31
C GLY A 1051 3.77 -36.67 -6.20
N ALA A 1052 3.17 -36.83 -5.02
CA ALA A 1052 1.93 -37.57 -4.83
C ALA A 1052 0.69 -36.70 -5.13
N SER A 1053 0.61 -36.13 -6.35
CA SER A 1053 -0.45 -35.21 -6.74
C SER A 1053 -0.67 -35.18 -8.25
N GLU A 1054 -1.93 -35.11 -8.68
CA GLU A 1054 -2.31 -34.79 -10.07
C GLU A 1054 -2.06 -33.30 -10.33
N GLY A 1055 -0.84 -32.97 -10.74
CA GLY A 1055 -0.36 -31.58 -10.78
C GLY A 1055 -0.29 -31.01 -9.35
N ASN A 1056 -0.91 -29.86 -9.11
CA ASN A 1056 -0.96 -29.23 -7.79
C ASN A 1056 -2.23 -29.58 -6.98
N THR A 1057 -3.16 -30.36 -7.54
CA THR A 1057 -4.54 -30.50 -7.02
C THR A 1057 -4.68 -31.22 -5.68
N ASN A 1058 -3.68 -31.98 -5.22
CA ASN A 1058 -3.76 -32.78 -4.00
C ASN A 1058 -2.95 -32.20 -2.83
N TYR A 1059 -2.10 -31.21 -3.07
CA TYR A 1059 -1.43 -30.44 -2.02
C TYR A 1059 -2.42 -29.51 -1.33
N SER A 1060 -2.26 -29.29 -0.02
CA SER A 1060 -3.03 -28.25 0.67
C SER A 1060 -2.47 -26.86 0.30
N PRO A 1061 -3.32 -25.87 -0.07
CA PRO A 1061 -2.86 -24.59 -0.62
C PRO A 1061 -1.85 -23.87 0.27
N GLU A 1062 -2.06 -23.94 1.59
CA GLU A 1062 -1.22 -23.30 2.60
C GLU A 1062 0.19 -23.91 2.71
N SER A 1063 0.46 -25.04 2.05
CA SER A 1063 1.78 -25.70 1.94
C SER A 1063 2.36 -25.71 0.52
N ASN A 1064 1.66 -25.10 -0.43
CA ASN A 1064 1.98 -25.08 -1.86
C ASN A 1064 1.57 -23.72 -2.44
N TYR A 1065 2.08 -22.66 -1.82
CA TYR A 1065 1.80 -21.28 -2.19
C TYR A 1065 3.05 -20.63 -2.77
N ARG A 1066 2.92 -20.01 -3.94
CA ARG A 1066 3.95 -19.14 -4.50
C ARG A 1066 3.27 -17.96 -5.18
N SER A 1067 3.50 -16.77 -4.64
CA SER A 1067 3.14 -15.54 -5.34
C SER A 1067 3.93 -15.42 -6.65
N SER A 1068 3.30 -14.86 -7.68
CA SER A 1068 4.00 -14.50 -8.93
C SER A 1068 4.92 -13.30 -8.77
N THR A 1069 4.73 -12.52 -7.70
CA THR A 1069 5.44 -11.30 -7.39
C THR A 1069 6.50 -11.55 -6.31
N SER A 1070 6.13 -12.12 -5.15
CA SER A 1070 7.04 -12.34 -4.00
C SER A 1070 7.49 -13.79 -3.82
N ASP A 1071 8.81 -14.00 -3.73
CA ASP A 1071 9.41 -15.28 -3.33
C ASP A 1071 9.56 -15.45 -1.80
N SER A 1072 9.36 -14.41 -0.97
CA SER A 1072 9.49 -14.50 0.50
C SER A 1072 8.30 -15.17 1.17
N VAL A 1073 7.11 -15.01 0.59
CA VAL A 1073 5.84 -15.61 1.05
C VAL A 1073 5.68 -17.08 0.62
N ARG A 1074 6.64 -17.63 -0.13
CA ARG A 1074 6.56 -18.95 -0.76
C ARG A 1074 6.59 -20.08 0.27
N ASP A 1075 5.52 -20.88 0.32
CA ASP A 1075 5.52 -22.20 0.96
C ASP A 1075 5.63 -23.30 -0.11
N ALA A 1076 6.61 -24.19 0.08
CA ALA A 1076 6.85 -25.35 -0.79
C ALA A 1076 7.04 -26.64 0.01
N CYS A 1077 6.38 -26.76 1.17
CA CYS A 1077 6.39 -27.98 1.96
C CYS A 1077 5.57 -29.12 1.33
N HIS A 1078 4.67 -28.82 0.39
CA HIS A 1078 3.94 -29.74 -0.48
C HIS A 1078 3.26 -30.90 0.27
N ARG A 1079 2.42 -30.58 1.27
CA ARG A 1079 1.67 -31.58 2.04
C ARG A 1079 0.49 -32.12 1.24
N SER A 1080 0.62 -33.33 0.70
CA SER A 1080 -0.40 -33.98 -0.12
C SER A 1080 -1.46 -34.73 0.69
N ASN A 1081 -2.73 -34.66 0.28
CA ASN A 1081 -3.78 -35.55 0.78
C ASN A 1081 -3.50 -37.05 0.47
N LYS A 1082 -2.64 -37.33 -0.52
CA LYS A 1082 -2.17 -38.66 -0.94
C LYS A 1082 -0.86 -39.11 -0.27
N ALA A 1083 -0.30 -38.33 0.67
CA ALA A 1083 0.87 -38.76 1.45
C ALA A 1083 0.64 -40.15 2.08
N TRP A 1084 1.68 -41.00 2.12
CA TRP A 1084 1.53 -42.39 2.58
C TRP A 1084 0.96 -42.49 4.01
N SER A 1085 1.31 -41.53 4.87
CA SER A 1085 0.81 -41.35 6.24
C SER A 1085 -0.70 -41.12 6.31
N ARG A 1086 -1.31 -40.58 5.26
CA ARG A 1086 -2.77 -40.45 5.09
C ARG A 1086 -3.40 -41.64 4.39
N GLN A 1087 -2.71 -42.27 3.44
CA GLN A 1087 -3.23 -43.43 2.69
C GLN A 1087 -3.17 -44.74 3.50
N ALA A 1088 -2.28 -44.82 4.50
CA ALA A 1088 -2.17 -45.97 5.39
C ALA A 1088 -3.43 -46.18 6.25
N THR A 1089 -3.64 -47.44 6.65
CA THR A 1089 -4.73 -47.87 7.55
C THR A 1089 -4.14 -48.36 8.87
N LEU A 1090 -4.67 -47.88 10.00
CA LEU A 1090 -4.24 -48.29 11.33
C LEU A 1090 -4.73 -49.70 11.69
N PRO A 1091 -4.01 -50.47 12.51
CA PRO A 1091 -4.45 -51.80 12.94
C PRO A 1091 -5.86 -51.79 13.56
N GLY A 1092 -6.79 -52.51 12.94
CA GLY A 1092 -8.20 -52.57 13.37
C GLY A 1092 -9.13 -51.50 12.78
N MET A 1093 -8.61 -50.55 12.01
CA MET A 1093 -9.43 -49.63 11.20
C MET A 1093 -9.76 -50.26 9.82
N THR A 1094 -10.87 -49.85 9.23
CA THR A 1094 -11.30 -50.25 7.86
C THR A 1094 -11.19 -49.12 6.82
N LYS A 1095 -10.94 -47.88 7.29
CA LYS A 1095 -10.73 -46.67 6.47
C LYS A 1095 -9.28 -46.19 6.59
N SER A 1096 -8.83 -45.42 5.63
CA SER A 1096 -7.51 -44.75 5.67
C SER A 1096 -7.45 -43.70 6.79
N ILE A 1097 -6.23 -43.38 7.26
CA ILE A 1097 -5.98 -42.29 8.22
C ILE A 1097 -6.53 -40.96 7.68
N GLY A 1098 -6.38 -40.71 6.38
CA GLY A 1098 -6.90 -39.53 5.68
C GLY A 1098 -8.41 -39.42 5.76
N GLU A 1099 -9.16 -40.45 5.35
CA GLU A 1099 -10.63 -40.47 5.47
C GLU A 1099 -11.12 -40.26 6.91
N LEU A 1100 -10.43 -40.87 7.87
CA LEU A 1100 -10.80 -40.79 9.28
C LEU A 1100 -10.53 -39.39 9.87
N ALA A 1101 -9.47 -38.72 9.40
CA ALA A 1101 -9.15 -37.34 9.76
C ALA A 1101 -10.13 -36.35 9.12
N ASP A 1102 -10.36 -36.45 7.80
CA ASP A 1102 -11.25 -35.54 7.05
C ASP A 1102 -12.72 -35.71 7.48
N GLY A 1103 -13.11 -36.93 7.86
CA GLY A 1103 -14.41 -37.24 8.46
C GLY A 1103 -14.53 -36.92 9.96
N ASN A 1104 -13.55 -36.26 10.58
CA ASN A 1104 -13.53 -35.89 12.01
C ASN A 1104 -13.87 -37.07 12.97
N SER A 1105 -13.36 -38.28 12.65
CA SER A 1105 -13.65 -39.52 13.38
C SER A 1105 -13.39 -39.39 14.88
N THR A 1106 -14.29 -39.90 15.71
CA THR A 1106 -14.13 -39.89 17.19
C THR A 1106 -13.04 -40.85 17.69
N GLY A 1107 -12.52 -41.72 16.82
CA GLY A 1107 -11.48 -42.70 17.15
C GLY A 1107 -10.04 -42.25 16.90
N LEU A 1108 -9.83 -41.16 16.14
CA LEU A 1108 -8.51 -40.74 15.63
C LEU A 1108 -8.28 -39.24 15.88
N ASP A 1109 -7.06 -38.85 16.21
CA ASP A 1109 -6.55 -37.50 15.91
C ASP A 1109 -5.33 -37.59 14.98
N TYR A 1110 -5.21 -36.65 14.04
CA TYR A 1110 -4.15 -36.66 13.02
C TYR A 1110 -3.68 -35.24 12.67
N LYS A 1111 -2.35 -35.06 12.58
CA LYS A 1111 -1.74 -33.89 11.95
C LYS A 1111 -0.51 -34.29 11.15
N MET A 1112 -0.34 -33.65 9.99
CA MET A 1112 0.89 -33.68 9.21
C MET A 1112 1.57 -32.32 9.27
N VAL A 1113 2.85 -32.30 9.65
CA VAL A 1113 3.75 -31.13 9.63
C VAL A 1113 5.08 -31.45 8.93
N ALA A 1114 5.17 -32.61 8.27
CA ALA A 1114 6.23 -32.92 7.32
C ALA A 1114 6.33 -31.85 6.21
N CYS A 1115 7.52 -31.68 5.64
CA CYS A 1115 7.83 -30.63 4.68
C CYS A 1115 8.87 -31.07 3.64
N SER A 1116 8.59 -30.85 2.34
CA SER A 1116 9.52 -31.16 1.26
C SER A 1116 10.89 -30.49 1.42
N GLY A 1117 11.96 -31.25 1.20
CA GLY A 1117 13.36 -30.81 1.36
C GLY A 1117 13.90 -30.74 2.81
N ALA A 1118 13.08 -31.00 3.83
CA ALA A 1118 13.50 -30.88 5.24
C ALA A 1118 14.66 -31.81 5.64
N ARG A 1119 15.48 -31.34 6.58
CA ARG A 1119 16.59 -32.04 7.24
C ARG A 1119 16.29 -32.29 8.72
N SER A 1120 17.11 -33.10 9.40
CA SER A 1120 17.00 -33.41 10.83
C SER A 1120 16.82 -32.17 11.73
N TYR A 1121 17.58 -31.10 11.47
CA TYR A 1121 17.49 -29.83 12.20
C TYR A 1121 16.16 -29.09 11.97
N ASN A 1122 15.44 -29.32 10.86
CA ASN A 1122 14.13 -28.70 10.61
C ASN A 1122 13.02 -29.29 11.50
N ILE A 1123 13.28 -30.44 12.13
CA ILE A 1123 12.33 -31.06 13.05
C ILE A 1123 12.43 -30.40 14.43
N ASP A 1124 13.63 -30.09 14.94
CA ASP A 1124 13.83 -29.51 16.28
C ASP A 1124 14.08 -27.99 16.26
N GLN A 1125 15.05 -27.52 15.48
CA GLN A 1125 15.69 -26.21 15.65
C GLN A 1125 15.12 -25.12 14.74
N TYR A 1126 15.20 -25.31 13.41
CA TYR A 1126 14.97 -24.26 12.43
C TYR A 1126 13.68 -24.46 11.62
N GLY A 1127 13.05 -23.36 11.23
CA GLY A 1127 11.94 -23.36 10.28
C GLY A 1127 12.33 -23.76 8.86
N GLN A 1128 11.34 -23.99 8.01
CA GLN A 1128 11.51 -24.13 6.56
C GLN A 1128 10.35 -23.46 5.82
N TYR A 1129 10.65 -22.79 4.70
CA TYR A 1129 9.68 -21.95 3.96
C TYR A 1129 8.86 -20.99 4.86
N GLY A 1130 9.48 -20.53 5.94
CA GLY A 1130 8.86 -19.64 6.93
C GLY A 1130 7.92 -20.31 7.95
N GLU A 1131 7.67 -21.62 7.86
CA GLU A 1131 7.07 -22.37 8.99
C GLU A 1131 8.00 -22.40 10.21
N LEU A 1132 7.45 -22.69 11.39
CA LEU A 1132 8.23 -23.10 12.56
C LEU A 1132 8.87 -24.49 12.34
N SER A 1133 9.84 -24.89 13.18
CA SER A 1133 10.31 -26.27 13.15
C SER A 1133 9.18 -27.26 13.52
N GLN A 1134 9.24 -28.49 13.03
CA GLN A 1134 8.11 -29.42 13.11
C GLN A 1134 7.70 -29.78 14.55
N ILE A 1135 8.64 -29.74 15.51
CA ILE A 1135 8.37 -29.86 16.95
C ILE A 1135 7.81 -28.55 17.51
N GLN A 1136 8.30 -27.38 17.08
CA GLN A 1136 7.79 -26.07 17.52
C GLN A 1136 6.36 -25.79 17.04
N ALA A 1137 5.88 -26.47 15.99
CA ALA A 1137 4.46 -26.50 15.62
C ALA A 1137 3.55 -27.09 16.73
N GLY A 1138 4.13 -27.79 17.72
CA GLY A 1138 3.50 -28.08 19.01
C GLY A 1138 2.64 -29.33 19.09
N TYR A 1139 2.46 -30.07 17.99
CA TYR A 1139 1.55 -31.23 17.92
C TYR A 1139 2.00 -32.48 18.70
N LEU A 1140 3.23 -32.53 19.22
CA LEU A 1140 3.70 -33.61 20.09
C LEU A 1140 3.38 -33.32 21.56
N ASP A 1141 2.68 -34.24 22.23
CA ASP A 1141 2.36 -34.16 23.66
C ASP A 1141 2.36 -35.54 24.34
N GLN A 1142 2.03 -35.59 25.63
CA GLN A 1142 1.95 -36.85 26.38
C GLN A 1142 0.82 -37.80 25.92
N ASN A 1143 -0.12 -37.33 25.10
CA ASN A 1143 -1.26 -38.11 24.64
C ASN A 1143 -1.01 -38.78 23.27
N THR A 1144 -0.13 -38.20 22.45
CA THR A 1144 0.35 -38.74 21.17
C THR A 1144 0.69 -40.24 21.26
N THR A 1145 0.07 -41.07 20.43
CA THR A 1145 0.24 -42.54 20.45
C THR A 1145 1.24 -43.04 19.39
N MET A 1146 1.36 -42.33 18.27
CA MET A 1146 2.29 -42.66 17.19
C MET A 1146 2.87 -41.41 16.54
N VAL A 1147 4.16 -41.47 16.22
CA VAL A 1147 4.83 -40.51 15.34
C VAL A 1147 5.34 -41.27 14.13
N THR A 1148 5.05 -40.76 12.94
CA THR A 1148 5.57 -41.30 11.66
C THR A 1148 6.59 -40.31 11.09
N MET A 1149 7.72 -40.80 10.59
CA MET A 1149 8.83 -39.94 10.17
C MET A 1149 9.68 -40.58 9.07
N SER A 1150 10.06 -39.82 8.06
CA SER A 1150 11.16 -40.11 7.14
C SER A 1150 12.08 -38.89 7.11
N ILE A 1151 13.37 -39.06 7.43
CA ILE A 1151 14.34 -37.97 7.55
C ILE A 1151 15.77 -38.50 7.42
N GLY A 1152 16.70 -37.68 6.94
CA GLY A 1152 18.11 -38.05 6.71
C GLY A 1152 18.57 -38.00 5.24
N GLY A 1153 17.66 -38.08 4.27
CA GLY A 1153 17.99 -38.08 2.84
C GLY A 1153 18.55 -36.73 2.35
N ASN A 1154 17.96 -35.63 2.81
CA ASN A 1154 18.44 -34.28 2.50
C ASN A 1154 19.73 -33.95 3.26
N ASP A 1155 19.90 -34.48 4.47
CA ASP A 1155 21.11 -34.40 5.30
C ASP A 1155 22.28 -35.11 4.58
N ALA A 1156 22.03 -36.35 4.11
CA ALA A 1156 22.94 -37.16 3.30
C ALA A 1156 23.20 -36.60 1.88
N ARG A 1157 22.72 -35.39 1.57
CA ARG A 1157 22.89 -34.69 0.29
C ARG A 1157 22.38 -35.46 -0.95
N PHE A 1158 21.40 -36.34 -0.77
CA PHE A 1158 20.97 -37.28 -1.81
C PHE A 1158 20.55 -36.59 -3.13
N THR A 1159 19.79 -35.50 -3.05
CA THR A 1159 19.30 -34.76 -4.23
C THR A 1159 20.44 -34.22 -5.13
N PRO A 1160 21.40 -33.40 -4.63
CA PRO A 1160 22.53 -32.96 -5.46
C PRO A 1160 23.49 -34.10 -5.88
N ILE A 1161 23.61 -35.19 -5.11
CA ILE A 1161 24.34 -36.41 -5.57
C ILE A 1161 23.66 -37.01 -6.81
N ILE A 1162 22.33 -37.20 -6.77
CA ILE A 1162 21.55 -37.72 -7.91
C ILE A 1162 21.59 -36.78 -9.12
N GLN A 1163 21.57 -35.46 -8.89
CA GLN A 1163 21.74 -34.47 -9.96
C GLN A 1163 23.10 -34.61 -10.64
N LYS A 1164 24.19 -34.74 -9.88
CA LYS A 1164 25.56 -34.88 -10.41
C LYS A 1164 25.78 -36.23 -11.13
N CYS A 1165 25.36 -37.33 -10.50
CA CYS A 1165 25.61 -38.68 -11.03
C CYS A 1165 24.65 -39.10 -12.14
N ILE A 1166 23.34 -38.89 -11.97
CA ILE A 1166 22.34 -39.36 -12.93
C ILE A 1166 22.03 -38.26 -13.96
N LEU A 1167 21.56 -37.09 -13.51
CA LEU A 1167 20.98 -36.09 -14.43
C LEU A 1167 22.03 -35.36 -15.28
N ALA A 1168 23.21 -35.08 -14.73
CA ALA A 1168 24.38 -34.59 -15.50
C ALA A 1168 25.15 -35.72 -16.20
N GLY A 1169 24.85 -36.99 -15.88
CA GLY A 1169 25.38 -38.17 -16.58
C GLY A 1169 26.84 -38.51 -16.28
N ASP A 1170 27.36 -38.17 -15.09
CA ASP A 1170 28.72 -38.53 -14.67
C ASP A 1170 28.86 -40.05 -14.50
N ARG A 1171 29.51 -40.68 -15.48
CA ARG A 1171 29.76 -42.13 -15.52
C ARG A 1171 30.71 -42.60 -14.41
N ASN A 1172 31.46 -41.70 -13.80
CA ASN A 1172 32.41 -41.98 -12.73
C ASN A 1172 31.94 -41.41 -11.39
N CYS A 1173 30.61 -41.34 -11.16
CA CYS A 1173 29.93 -40.93 -9.92
C CYS A 1173 30.68 -41.24 -8.59
N ALA A 1174 31.30 -42.40 -8.46
CA ALA A 1174 32.04 -42.80 -7.25
C ALA A 1174 33.31 -41.98 -6.98
N ASP A 1175 33.94 -41.46 -8.04
CA ASP A 1175 35.15 -40.63 -8.02
C ASP A 1175 34.85 -39.11 -8.07
N SER A 1176 33.60 -38.72 -8.35
CA SER A 1176 33.16 -37.33 -8.33
C SER A 1176 33.42 -36.68 -6.97
N ILE A 1177 33.93 -35.44 -6.96
CA ILE A 1177 34.30 -34.74 -5.73
C ILE A 1177 33.05 -34.20 -5.00
N PHE A 1178 33.07 -34.30 -3.68
CA PHE A 1178 32.14 -33.63 -2.76
C PHE A 1178 32.63 -32.18 -2.56
N ASP A 1179 32.05 -31.24 -3.32
CA ASP A 1179 32.50 -29.86 -3.44
C ASP A 1179 31.59 -28.87 -2.70
N GLN A 1180 32.19 -27.95 -1.93
CA GLN A 1180 31.45 -27.05 -1.05
C GLN A 1180 30.34 -26.27 -1.81
N GLU A 1181 30.65 -25.70 -2.99
CA GLU A 1181 29.73 -24.87 -3.77
C GLU A 1181 28.39 -25.56 -4.16
N ASN A 1182 28.33 -26.90 -4.21
CA ASN A 1182 27.10 -27.65 -4.54
C ASN A 1182 26.43 -28.30 -3.32
N PHE A 1183 27.08 -28.27 -2.14
CA PHE A 1183 26.69 -29.09 -0.99
C PHE A 1183 26.65 -28.34 0.35
N ASP A 1184 27.12 -27.09 0.41
CA ASP A 1184 27.06 -26.24 1.60
C ASP A 1184 25.60 -25.88 1.98
N ASP A 1185 25.39 -25.73 3.29
CA ASP A 1185 24.19 -25.22 3.94
C ASP A 1185 24.64 -24.74 5.31
N THR A 1186 24.82 -23.42 5.44
CA THR A 1186 25.56 -22.78 6.53
C THR A 1186 24.88 -22.85 7.92
N LYS A 1187 23.89 -23.74 8.07
CA LYS A 1187 23.06 -23.94 9.27
C LYS A 1187 23.57 -25.05 10.19
N VAL A 1188 24.37 -26.01 9.69
CA VAL A 1188 24.91 -27.12 10.48
C VAL A 1188 26.36 -27.42 10.11
N ALA A 1189 27.20 -27.56 11.14
CA ALA A 1189 28.59 -27.97 11.03
C ALA A 1189 28.78 -29.50 11.22
N GLY A 1190 29.81 -30.07 10.60
CA GLY A 1190 30.19 -31.49 10.69
C GLY A 1190 30.55 -32.15 9.35
N ASP A 1191 30.21 -31.51 8.24
CA ASP A 1191 30.40 -32.03 6.87
C ASP A 1191 31.73 -31.58 6.24
N GLU A 1192 32.44 -30.65 6.87
CA GLU A 1192 33.62 -29.95 6.32
C GLU A 1192 34.78 -30.91 6.08
N GLN A 1193 34.90 -31.93 6.94
CA GLN A 1193 35.85 -33.04 6.81
C GLN A 1193 35.66 -33.89 5.54
N PHE A 1194 34.52 -33.76 4.86
CA PHE A 1194 34.20 -34.46 3.63
C PHE A 1194 34.38 -33.62 2.35
N PHE A 1195 34.53 -32.29 2.46
CA PHE A 1195 34.80 -31.46 1.30
C PHE A 1195 36.15 -31.81 0.65
N GLY A 1196 36.17 -31.82 -0.69
CA GLY A 1196 37.34 -32.21 -1.48
C GLY A 1196 37.58 -33.73 -1.58
N LYS A 1197 36.82 -34.57 -0.87
CA LYS A 1197 36.93 -36.04 -0.99
C LYS A 1197 36.05 -36.59 -2.14
N PRO A 1198 36.41 -37.73 -2.74
CA PRO A 1198 35.54 -38.42 -3.69
C PRO A 1198 34.28 -38.99 -3.01
N PHE A 1199 33.16 -39.06 -3.73
CA PHE A 1199 31.86 -39.54 -3.21
C PHE A 1199 31.94 -40.92 -2.52
N LYS A 1200 32.74 -41.86 -3.05
CA LYS A 1200 32.97 -43.20 -2.44
C LYS A 1200 33.57 -43.17 -1.02
N GLU A 1201 34.17 -42.06 -0.61
CA GLU A 1201 34.68 -41.83 0.75
C GLU A 1201 33.76 -40.86 1.50
N ALA A 1202 33.41 -39.73 0.87
CA ALA A 1202 32.61 -38.67 1.48
C ALA A 1202 31.21 -39.12 1.91
N VAL A 1203 30.45 -39.78 1.02
CA VAL A 1203 29.04 -40.09 1.26
C VAL A 1203 28.85 -41.18 2.33
N PRO A 1204 29.61 -42.30 2.34
CA PRO A 1204 29.54 -43.26 3.45
C PRO A 1204 29.99 -42.65 4.79
N GLY A 1205 30.99 -41.76 4.78
CA GLY A 1205 31.44 -41.03 5.98
C GLY A 1205 30.32 -40.16 6.54
N LEU A 1206 29.80 -39.23 5.73
CA LEU A 1206 28.69 -38.34 6.04
C LEU A 1206 27.50 -39.07 6.66
N ILE A 1207 27.06 -40.16 6.02
CA ILE A 1207 25.92 -40.96 6.49
C ILE A 1207 26.19 -41.60 7.86
N THR A 1208 27.41 -42.09 8.09
CA THR A 1208 27.74 -42.85 9.31
C THR A 1208 28.13 -42.00 10.52
N SER A 1209 28.76 -40.83 10.32
CA SER A 1209 29.20 -39.95 11.42
C SER A 1209 28.29 -38.75 11.70
N VAL A 1210 27.62 -38.20 10.68
CA VAL A 1210 26.76 -37.01 10.81
C VAL A 1210 25.29 -37.42 10.79
N VAL A 1211 24.79 -37.92 9.65
CA VAL A 1211 23.35 -38.18 9.46
C VAL A 1211 22.81 -39.15 10.52
N ARG A 1212 23.55 -40.21 10.85
CA ARG A 1212 23.19 -41.14 11.93
C ARG A 1212 23.10 -40.47 13.31
N ARG A 1213 24.05 -39.57 13.64
CA ARG A 1213 24.07 -38.82 14.91
C ARG A 1213 22.83 -37.94 15.02
N ASP A 1214 22.50 -37.24 13.95
CA ASP A 1214 21.46 -36.22 13.96
C ASP A 1214 20.06 -36.83 13.91
N ILE A 1215 19.85 -37.93 13.16
CA ILE A 1215 18.61 -38.73 13.25
C ILE A 1215 18.38 -39.23 14.69
N LEU A 1216 19.41 -39.72 15.37
CA LEU A 1216 19.28 -40.19 16.76
C LEU A 1216 18.93 -39.04 17.72
N ALA A 1217 19.53 -37.87 17.54
CA ALA A 1217 19.17 -36.67 18.29
C ALA A 1217 17.72 -36.25 18.04
N THR A 1218 17.26 -36.24 16.78
CA THR A 1218 15.85 -35.95 16.43
C THR A 1218 14.88 -36.95 17.08
N ILE A 1219 15.18 -38.26 17.06
CA ILE A 1219 14.34 -39.29 17.68
C ILE A 1219 14.23 -39.05 19.19
N GLU A 1220 15.31 -38.68 19.85
CA GLU A 1220 15.32 -38.38 21.29
C GLU A 1220 14.51 -37.09 21.60
N LYS A 1221 14.63 -36.04 20.78
CA LYS A 1221 13.77 -34.84 20.91
C LYS A 1221 12.29 -35.15 20.73
N VAL A 1222 11.93 -36.02 19.77
CA VAL A 1222 10.55 -36.51 19.58
C VAL A 1222 10.10 -37.32 20.80
N ARG A 1223 10.95 -38.21 21.35
CA ARG A 1223 10.65 -39.00 22.57
C ARG A 1223 10.41 -38.10 23.78
N GLN A 1224 11.17 -37.03 23.96
CA GLN A 1224 11.02 -36.08 25.07
C GLN A 1224 9.70 -35.31 25.02
N LYS A 1225 9.16 -35.03 23.82
CA LYS A 1225 7.86 -34.35 23.65
C LYS A 1225 6.67 -35.30 23.65
N ALA A 1226 6.83 -36.49 23.09
CA ALA A 1226 5.82 -37.53 23.00
C ALA A 1226 6.27 -38.84 23.69
N PRO A 1227 6.40 -38.86 25.04
CA PRO A 1227 7.01 -39.97 25.78
C PRO A 1227 6.30 -41.31 25.57
N ASN A 1228 4.98 -41.28 25.39
CA ASN A 1228 4.14 -42.49 25.22
C ASN A 1228 4.07 -42.99 23.76
N ALA A 1229 4.62 -42.26 22.79
CA ALA A 1229 4.43 -42.57 21.38
C ALA A 1229 5.31 -43.73 20.88
N ARG A 1230 4.77 -44.50 19.92
CA ARG A 1230 5.58 -45.36 19.03
C ARG A 1230 6.14 -44.50 17.91
N ILE A 1231 7.46 -44.47 17.74
CA ILE A 1231 8.12 -43.72 16.67
C ILE A 1231 8.40 -44.69 15.52
N LEU A 1232 7.68 -44.53 14.40
CA LEU A 1232 7.86 -45.28 13.17
C LEU A 1232 8.75 -44.46 12.22
N LEU A 1233 10.06 -44.71 12.30
CA LEU A 1233 11.02 -44.21 11.31
C LEU A 1233 10.93 -45.08 10.05
N MET A 1234 10.42 -44.51 8.96
CA MET A 1234 10.37 -45.15 7.65
C MET A 1234 11.64 -44.84 6.85
N GLY A 1235 12.24 -45.88 6.28
CA GLY A 1235 13.33 -45.75 5.32
C GLY A 1235 12.82 -45.36 3.93
N TYR A 1236 13.74 -44.88 3.09
CA TYR A 1236 13.46 -44.52 1.70
C TYR A 1236 13.34 -45.76 0.80
N PRO A 1237 12.53 -45.71 -0.27
CA PRO A 1237 12.44 -46.80 -1.25
C PRO A 1237 13.73 -46.92 -2.07
N VAL A 1238 14.01 -48.13 -2.57
CA VAL A 1238 15.12 -48.37 -3.50
C VAL A 1238 14.77 -47.77 -4.86
N LEU A 1239 15.38 -46.64 -5.20
CA LEU A 1239 15.13 -45.93 -6.47
C LEU A 1239 15.90 -46.51 -7.67
N VAL A 1240 16.98 -47.26 -7.43
CA VAL A 1240 17.79 -47.92 -8.46
C VAL A 1240 18.22 -49.29 -7.92
N SER A 1241 17.93 -50.36 -8.65
CA SER A 1241 18.43 -51.72 -8.37
C SER A 1241 19.48 -52.13 -9.40
N GLY A 1242 20.27 -53.16 -9.09
CA GLY A 1242 21.14 -53.82 -10.07
C GLY A 1242 20.37 -54.70 -11.07
N ASP A 1243 19.08 -54.94 -10.79
CA ASP A 1243 18.21 -55.92 -11.46
C ASP A 1243 17.28 -55.25 -12.49
N GLY A 1244 17.64 -54.07 -12.99
CA GLY A 1244 16.82 -53.26 -13.90
C GLY A 1244 17.65 -52.50 -14.93
N SER A 1245 17.06 -52.24 -16.09
CA SER A 1245 17.71 -51.50 -17.18
C SER A 1245 17.18 -50.07 -17.28
N CYS A 1246 18.07 -49.09 -17.19
CA CYS A 1246 17.73 -47.68 -17.44
C CYS A 1246 17.48 -47.48 -18.95
N LEU A 1247 16.21 -47.32 -19.33
CA LEU A 1247 15.79 -47.02 -20.68
C LEU A 1247 16.19 -45.57 -21.03
N LYS A 1248 16.90 -45.39 -22.15
CA LYS A 1248 16.99 -44.08 -22.80
C LYS A 1248 15.66 -43.77 -23.47
N LEU A 1249 14.88 -42.87 -22.89
CA LEU A 1249 13.67 -42.35 -23.50
C LEU A 1249 14.05 -41.24 -24.49
N ASN A 1250 13.74 -41.41 -25.77
CA ASN A 1250 14.02 -40.42 -26.83
C ASN A 1250 13.07 -39.19 -26.77
N VAL A 1251 12.50 -38.88 -25.60
CA VAL A 1251 11.43 -37.87 -25.40
C VAL A 1251 11.76 -36.98 -24.20
N GLY A 1252 12.79 -36.13 -24.35
CA GLY A 1252 13.10 -35.03 -23.43
C GLY A 1252 13.69 -35.38 -22.06
N LEU A 1253 13.41 -36.57 -21.51
CA LEU A 1253 13.93 -37.06 -20.23
C LEU A 1253 14.99 -38.15 -20.47
N PRO A 1254 16.21 -38.05 -19.91
CA PRO A 1254 17.32 -38.92 -20.30
C PRO A 1254 17.20 -40.38 -19.83
N TYR A 1255 16.35 -40.67 -18.84
CA TYR A 1255 16.18 -42.01 -18.26
C TYR A 1255 14.72 -42.33 -17.92
N GLY A 1256 14.35 -43.59 -18.07
CA GLY A 1256 13.18 -44.22 -17.45
C GLY A 1256 13.55 -45.60 -16.90
N LEU A 1257 12.83 -46.08 -15.89
CA LEU A 1257 13.04 -47.41 -15.32
C LEU A 1257 12.02 -48.41 -15.91
N SER A 1258 12.48 -49.63 -16.17
CA SER A 1258 11.62 -50.78 -16.43
C SER A 1258 12.11 -51.98 -15.60
N PRO A 1259 11.24 -52.93 -15.23
CA PRO A 1259 11.69 -54.23 -14.75
C PRO A 1259 12.61 -54.88 -15.79
N ALA A 1260 13.62 -55.63 -15.36
CA ALA A 1260 14.27 -56.59 -16.25
C ALA A 1260 13.27 -57.70 -16.65
N THR A 1261 13.48 -58.23 -17.86
CA THR A 1261 12.78 -59.40 -18.43
C THR A 1261 13.70 -60.61 -18.45
#